data_AF-A0A6J1KSQ5-F1
#
_entry.id   AF-A0A6J1KSQ5-F1
#
_cell.length_a   1.000
_cell.length_b   1.000
_cell.length_c   1.000
_cell.angle_alpha   90.00
_cell.angle_beta   90.00
_cell.angle_gamma   90.00
#
_symmetry.space_group_name_H-M   'P 1'
#
loop_
_entity.id
_entity.type
_entity.pdbx_description
1 polymer ?
#
loop_
_entity_poly.entity_id
_entity_poly.type
_entity_poly.pdbx_seq_one_letter_code
_entity_poly.pdbx_strand_id
1 'polypeptide(L)'
;MEVPSTKINANQLEPTKKRKKKTKTETECHWFGFPFLPQAFAASPRFSPPPSPPSRLSSPSFHSSHSPSFYFSRLFPSPLAGCSRHGLRRVSMDSTSPEVSASVDSVAEGLKNQSLNSDDRGVGGSSVEHQAKKKLEDLKWDNSFVRELPGDPLTDIIPREVLHACYSNVLPSVEVDSPQLVAWSESVANLLDLDPQEFQRPDFPLLFSGASSLVGVSPYAQCYGGHQFGMWAGQLGDGRAITLGEILNSRSERWELQLKGAGKTPYSRSADGLAVLRSSVREFLCSEAMHSLGIPTTRALCLLTTGTLVTRDMFYDGNPKEEPGAIICRVAQSFLRFGSYQIHTSRGKDDYKIVRALADYVIRHHFPHIENMSSSQSLSFSTDDKDSSVIDLTLNKYAAWTVEVAERTASLIARWQGVGFTHGVLNTDNMSILGLTIDYGPFGFLDAFDPSFTPNTTDLPGRRYCFANQPDIGLWNIAQFASTLSAAGLINDKEANYAMERYGDKFMDDYQSIMTKKLGLPKYNKQLIGKLLNNMAVDKVDYTNFFRLLSNVKADPSIPEKELLVPLKAVLLDIGKERKEAWASWVKTYIEELAGSGISDEERKASMDAVNPKYILRNYLCQSAIDAAEQGDFGEVRRLLKIMERPYDEQPGMEKYARLPPAWAYRPGVRMLSCSS
;
A
#
# COMPACT_ATOMS: atom_id res chain seq x y z
N MET A 1 -19.86 -43.42 73.66
CA MET A 1 -19.10 -44.04 72.55
C MET A 1 -18.08 -43.01 72.12
N GLU A 2 -17.03 -42.85 72.92
CA GLU A 2 -15.75 -43.58 72.86
C GLU A 2 -14.89 -43.02 71.70
N VAL A 3 -14.02 -42.02 71.95
CA VAL A 3 -12.73 -41.98 72.68
C VAL A 3 -11.54 -42.13 71.70
N PRO A 4 -10.43 -41.38 71.92
CA PRO A 4 -9.53 -40.86 70.87
C PRO A 4 -8.09 -41.44 70.98
N SER A 5 -7.15 -40.97 70.16
CA SER A 5 -5.81 -40.49 70.60
C SER A 5 -4.75 -40.42 69.48
N THR A 6 -3.99 -39.34 69.53
CA THR A 6 -2.71 -39.07 68.86
C THR A 6 -1.55 -39.90 69.41
N LYS A 7 -0.61 -40.36 68.56
CA LYS A 7 0.80 -40.61 68.92
C LYS A 7 1.77 -40.31 67.76
N ILE A 8 3.00 -40.02 68.16
CA ILE A 8 4.09 -39.30 67.48
C ILE A 8 5.27 -40.25 67.16
N ASN A 9 6.01 -39.90 66.10
CA ASN A 9 7.46 -40.09 65.78
C ASN A 9 8.07 -41.36 65.11
N ALA A 10 8.74 -41.04 63.99
CA ALA A 10 10.17 -41.19 63.63
C ALA A 10 10.80 -42.58 63.33
N ASN A 11 11.25 -42.77 62.07
CA ASN A 11 12.66 -42.89 61.66
C ASN A 11 12.77 -43.20 60.14
N GLN A 12 13.44 -42.34 59.37
CA GLN A 12 14.80 -42.47 58.79
C GLN A 12 14.95 -43.48 57.62
N LEU A 13 15.27 -42.94 56.43
CA LEU A 13 16.37 -43.37 55.54
C LEU A 13 16.44 -42.45 54.30
N GLU A 14 17.51 -41.66 54.19
CA GLU A 14 18.02 -41.00 52.97
C GLU A 14 18.88 -41.99 52.13
N PRO A 15 19.46 -41.66 50.95
CA PRO A 15 19.14 -40.66 49.91
C PRO A 15 19.19 -41.27 48.47
N THR A 16 18.82 -40.51 47.43
CA THR A 16 19.61 -40.44 46.16
C THR A 16 19.14 -39.33 45.23
N LYS A 17 20.07 -38.42 44.93
CA LYS A 17 19.98 -37.33 43.95
C LYS A 17 19.99 -37.88 42.53
N LYS A 18 19.04 -37.44 41.68
CA LYS A 18 19.28 -37.29 40.23
C LYS A 18 18.84 -35.90 39.78
N ARG A 19 19.82 -35.11 39.35
CA ARG A 19 19.72 -33.84 38.61
C ARG A 19 18.70 -33.97 37.47
N LYS A 20 17.62 -33.18 37.49
CA LYS A 20 16.86 -32.84 36.27
C LYS A 20 17.40 -31.54 35.70
N LYS A 21 17.86 -31.64 34.46
CA LYS A 21 18.27 -30.55 33.58
C LYS A 21 17.12 -29.55 33.42
N LYS A 22 17.46 -28.26 33.46
CA LYS A 22 16.66 -27.17 32.90
C LYS A 22 16.47 -27.46 31.40
N THR A 23 15.25 -27.80 31.00
CA THR A 23 14.81 -27.65 29.62
C THR A 23 14.17 -26.28 29.50
N LYS A 24 14.81 -25.42 28.70
CA LYS A 24 14.25 -24.15 28.23
C LYS A 24 12.97 -24.45 27.47
N THR A 25 11.95 -23.66 27.77
CA THR A 25 10.69 -23.52 27.06
C THR A 25 10.93 -23.36 25.56
N GLU A 26 10.29 -24.22 24.77
CA GLU A 26 10.08 -24.02 23.34
C GLU A 26 9.26 -22.73 23.14
N THR A 27 9.84 -21.78 22.42
CA THR A 27 9.14 -20.58 21.96
C THR A 27 8.49 -20.94 20.62
N GLU A 28 7.24 -21.39 20.64
CA GLU A 28 6.43 -21.44 19.42
C GLU A 28 6.08 -20.00 19.01
N CYS A 29 6.67 -19.53 17.90
CA CYS A 29 6.28 -18.26 17.26
C CYS A 29 4.89 -18.40 16.63
N HIS A 30 3.86 -18.06 17.39
CA HIS A 30 2.52 -17.80 16.88
C HIS A 30 2.52 -16.48 16.10
N TRP A 31 2.61 -16.55 14.78
CA TRP A 31 2.43 -15.42 13.90
C TRP A 31 0.95 -14.98 13.89
N PHE A 32 0.71 -13.68 14.16
CA PHE A 32 -0.56 -12.94 14.15
C PHE A 32 -1.71 -13.42 15.07
N GLY A 33 -1.51 -13.30 16.38
CA GLY A 33 -2.61 -13.32 17.36
C GLY A 33 -3.29 -11.96 17.51
N PHE A 34 -4.15 -11.56 16.57
CA PHE A 34 -5.17 -10.53 16.83
C PHE A 34 -6.31 -11.15 17.65
N PRO A 35 -6.88 -10.45 18.65
CA PRO A 35 -8.00 -10.98 19.45
C PRO A 35 -9.32 -11.19 18.66
N PHE A 36 -9.34 -11.00 17.33
CA PHE A 36 -10.55 -11.05 16.48
C PHE A 36 -10.42 -11.89 15.19
N LEU A 37 -9.34 -12.66 14.99
CA LEU A 37 -9.18 -13.50 13.79
C LEU A 37 -9.35 -14.99 14.14
N PRO A 38 -10.12 -15.78 13.37
CA PRO A 38 -10.14 -17.23 13.51
C PRO A 38 -8.78 -17.80 13.09
N GLN A 39 -8.23 -18.71 13.91
CA GLN A 39 -7.02 -19.47 13.58
C GLN A 39 -7.24 -20.31 12.32
N ALA A 40 -6.46 -20.04 11.27
CA ALA A 40 -6.27 -21.01 10.19
C ALA A 40 -4.82 -20.96 9.70
N PHE A 41 -4.22 -22.16 9.65
CA PHE A 41 -2.88 -22.53 9.17
C PHE A 41 -1.71 -22.48 10.16
N ALA A 42 -1.59 -23.59 10.90
CA ALA A 42 -0.31 -24.21 11.20
C ALA A 42 -0.16 -25.46 10.31
N ALA A 43 0.51 -25.33 9.15
CA ALA A 43 1.16 -26.42 8.42
C ALA A 43 1.78 -25.88 7.11
N SER A 44 3.09 -26.03 6.96
CA SER A 44 3.81 -25.79 5.70
C SER A 44 3.24 -26.67 4.58
N PRO A 45 2.84 -26.13 3.40
CA PRO A 45 2.53 -26.96 2.26
C PRO A 45 3.85 -27.33 1.56
N ARG A 46 4.18 -28.62 1.56
CA ARG A 46 5.07 -29.18 0.54
C ARG A 46 4.34 -29.07 -0.80
N PHE A 47 4.92 -28.33 -1.74
CA PHE A 47 4.44 -28.25 -3.12
C PHE A 47 4.53 -29.63 -3.78
N SER A 48 3.38 -30.19 -4.16
CA SER A 48 3.29 -31.30 -5.11
C SER A 48 2.96 -30.74 -6.50
N PRO A 49 3.59 -31.24 -7.59
CA PRO A 49 3.27 -30.78 -8.94
C PRO A 49 1.84 -31.20 -9.34
N PRO A 50 1.19 -30.45 -10.26
CA PRO A 50 -0.19 -30.72 -10.65
C PRO A 50 -0.33 -32.07 -11.39
N PRO A 51 -1.48 -32.76 -11.27
CA PRO A 51 -1.71 -33.99 -12.00
C PRO A 51 -1.93 -33.70 -13.50
N SER A 52 -1.40 -34.59 -14.34
CA SER A 52 -1.58 -34.59 -15.80
C SER A 52 -3.07 -34.67 -16.19
N PRO A 53 -3.50 -34.01 -17.28
CA PRO A 53 -4.88 -34.09 -17.74
C PRO A 53 -5.22 -35.51 -18.26
N PRO A 54 -6.49 -35.96 -18.15
CA PRO A 54 -6.89 -37.30 -18.56
C PRO A 54 -6.86 -37.45 -20.09
N SER A 55 -6.33 -38.60 -20.52
CA SER A 55 -6.27 -39.08 -21.90
C SER A 55 -7.66 -39.15 -22.55
N ARG A 56 -7.86 -38.45 -23.67
CA ARG A 56 -8.93 -38.76 -24.63
C ARG A 56 -8.44 -39.74 -25.69
N LEU A 57 -9.29 -40.73 -25.93
CA LEU A 57 -9.18 -41.80 -26.91
C LEU A 57 -9.22 -41.29 -28.38
N SER A 58 -8.35 -41.89 -29.21
CA SER A 58 -8.48 -42.29 -30.64
C SER A 58 -9.29 -41.38 -31.59
N SER A 59 -8.80 -40.84 -32.72
CA SER A 59 -8.17 -41.47 -33.91
C SER A 59 -8.13 -40.43 -35.07
N PRO A 60 -7.61 -40.69 -36.29
CA PRO A 60 -6.33 -41.30 -36.67
C PRO A 60 -5.43 -40.37 -37.53
N SER A 61 -4.21 -40.87 -37.73
CA SER A 61 -3.02 -40.41 -38.44
C SER A 61 -3.14 -40.03 -39.93
N PHE A 62 -2.29 -39.07 -40.35
CA PHE A 62 -1.69 -39.00 -41.68
C PHE A 62 -0.16 -38.78 -41.59
N HIS A 63 0.58 -39.49 -42.45
CA HIS A 63 2.04 -39.61 -42.53
C HIS A 63 2.74 -38.48 -43.31
N SER A 64 3.97 -38.14 -42.91
CA SER A 64 5.24 -38.16 -43.70
C SER A 64 6.27 -37.23 -43.01
N SER A 65 7.36 -37.71 -42.40
CA SER A 65 8.67 -38.13 -42.94
C SER A 65 9.44 -37.04 -43.73
N HIS A 66 10.50 -36.45 -43.14
CA HIS A 66 11.90 -36.49 -43.62
C HIS A 66 12.86 -35.66 -42.72
N SER A 67 14.04 -36.24 -42.53
CA SER A 67 15.22 -35.87 -41.71
C SER A 67 16.14 -34.84 -42.44
N PRO A 68 17.42 -34.61 -42.08
CA PRO A 68 18.12 -34.56 -40.77
C PRO A 68 19.09 -33.35 -40.59
N SER A 69 19.59 -33.19 -39.35
CA SER A 69 20.95 -32.81 -38.89
C SER A 69 21.72 -31.59 -39.44
N PHE A 70 22.34 -30.79 -38.56
CA PHE A 70 23.81 -30.67 -38.45
C PHE A 70 24.28 -29.97 -37.15
N TYR A 71 25.46 -30.44 -36.70
CA TYR A 71 26.27 -30.13 -35.53
C TYR A 71 26.78 -28.67 -35.43
N PHE A 72 27.14 -28.20 -34.22
CA PHE A 72 28.55 -27.94 -33.87
C PHE A 72 28.79 -27.72 -32.37
N SER A 73 29.82 -28.42 -31.88
CA SER A 73 30.36 -28.45 -30.53
C SER A 73 31.54 -27.49 -30.37
N ARG A 74 31.68 -27.00 -29.13
CA ARG A 74 32.79 -26.21 -28.56
C ARG A 74 34.15 -26.87 -28.74
N LEU A 75 35.22 -26.07 -28.79
CA LEU A 75 36.53 -26.35 -28.18
C LEU A 75 37.33 -25.04 -27.95
N PHE A 76 37.93 -24.93 -26.75
CA PHE A 76 38.93 -23.93 -26.31
C PHE A 76 40.31 -24.22 -26.94
N PRO A 77 41.29 -23.26 -26.93
CA PRO A 77 42.28 -23.21 -25.84
C PRO A 77 42.85 -21.81 -25.49
N SER A 78 43.23 -21.63 -24.21
CA SER A 78 44.31 -20.75 -23.72
C SER A 78 45.60 -21.61 -23.54
N PRO A 79 46.82 -21.13 -23.15
CA PRO A 79 47.21 -19.83 -22.56
C PRO A 79 48.59 -19.27 -23.00
N LEU A 80 49.01 -18.10 -22.48
CA LEU A 80 50.32 -17.87 -21.80
C LEU A 80 50.65 -16.39 -21.50
N ALA A 81 51.00 -16.15 -20.23
CA ALA A 81 52.08 -15.34 -19.64
C ALA A 81 52.30 -13.84 -19.98
N GLY A 82 52.51 -13.04 -18.92
CA GLY A 82 53.22 -11.75 -19.00
C GLY A 82 53.12 -10.87 -17.74
N CYS A 83 54.13 -10.95 -16.87
CA CYS A 83 54.39 -10.08 -15.71
C CYS A 83 54.39 -8.57 -15.99
N SER A 84 54.02 -7.74 -15.01
CA SER A 84 55.00 -6.91 -14.28
C SER A 84 54.39 -6.15 -13.09
N ARG A 85 55.23 -5.98 -12.05
CA ARG A 85 54.99 -5.30 -10.76
C ARG A 85 55.49 -3.84 -10.81
N HIS A 86 54.75 -2.94 -10.17
CA HIS A 86 55.26 -1.80 -9.39
C HIS A 86 54.26 -1.60 -8.22
N GLY A 87 54.61 -1.37 -6.96
CA GLY A 87 55.86 -0.92 -6.34
C GLY A 87 55.56 0.23 -5.38
N LEU A 88 55.42 -0.09 -4.09
CA LEU A 88 55.67 0.77 -2.91
C LEU A 88 54.69 1.94 -2.63
N ARG A 89 54.01 1.90 -1.48
CA ARG A 89 54.49 2.54 -0.23
C ARG A 89 53.51 2.31 0.92
N ARG A 90 54.06 1.90 2.06
CA ARG A 90 53.41 1.79 3.37
C ARG A 90 53.74 3.07 4.13
N VAL A 91 52.73 3.78 4.63
CA VAL A 91 52.88 4.79 5.69
C VAL A 91 51.88 4.43 6.77
N SER A 92 52.38 4.33 7.99
CA SER A 92 51.65 4.10 9.23
C SER A 92 51.47 5.44 9.93
N MET A 93 50.29 5.73 10.48
CA MET A 93 50.12 6.31 11.82
C MET A 93 48.65 6.46 12.20
N ASP A 94 48.40 6.16 13.47
CA ASP A 94 47.15 6.27 14.22
C ASP A 94 46.43 7.61 14.08
N SER A 95 45.10 7.57 14.08
CA SER A 95 44.30 8.43 14.96
C SER A 95 42.86 7.93 15.06
N THR A 96 42.44 7.77 16.31
CA THR A 96 41.09 7.51 16.81
C THR A 96 40.08 8.55 16.36
N SER A 97 38.88 8.12 15.92
CA SER A 97 37.65 8.92 15.84
C SER A 97 36.41 7.99 15.78
N PRO A 98 35.23 8.45 16.23
CA PRO A 98 34.29 7.64 17.00
C PRO A 98 33.35 6.77 16.16
N GLU A 99 32.94 5.65 16.74
CA GLU A 99 31.85 4.79 16.26
C GLU A 99 30.56 5.61 16.11
N VAL A 100 30.05 5.67 14.89
CA VAL A 100 28.65 6.01 14.61
C VAL A 100 27.98 4.72 14.15
N SER A 101 27.19 4.12 15.04
CA SER A 101 26.31 3.02 14.70
C SER A 101 25.22 3.52 13.75
N ALA A 102 25.33 3.23 12.47
CA ALA A 102 24.24 3.41 11.52
C ALA A 102 23.20 2.31 11.77
N SER A 103 22.16 2.62 12.55
CA SER A 103 20.91 1.84 12.52
C SER A 103 20.09 2.28 11.29
N VAL A 104 19.24 1.37 10.82
CA VAL A 104 18.34 1.50 9.66
C VAL A 104 17.28 2.63 9.85
N ASP A 105 17.33 3.36 10.97
CA ASP A 105 16.45 4.48 11.27
C ASP A 105 16.72 5.74 10.41
N SER A 106 17.90 5.89 9.79
CA SER A 106 18.23 7.10 9.00
C SER A 106 17.54 7.16 7.63
N VAL A 107 17.03 6.03 7.12
CA VAL A 107 16.29 6.00 5.84
C VAL A 107 14.82 6.39 6.03
N ALA A 108 14.26 6.12 7.21
CA ALA A 108 12.93 6.61 7.58
C ALA A 108 12.89 8.13 7.81
N GLU A 109 14.04 8.76 8.12
CA GLU A 109 14.16 10.23 8.20
C GLU A 109 14.11 10.90 6.81
N GLY A 110 14.61 10.26 5.76
CA GLY A 110 14.54 10.77 4.38
C GLY A 110 13.10 10.98 3.88
N LEU A 111 12.16 10.13 4.31
CA LEU A 111 10.72 10.26 4.00
C LEU A 111 9.96 11.11 5.04
N LYS A 112 10.46 11.24 6.28
CA LYS A 112 9.88 12.12 7.30
C LYS A 112 10.22 13.60 7.08
N ASN A 113 11.39 13.90 6.52
CA ASN A 113 11.83 15.28 6.26
C ASN A 113 11.05 16.00 5.15
N GLN A 114 10.10 15.32 4.49
CA GLN A 114 9.12 15.96 3.59
C GLN A 114 7.83 16.42 4.30
N SER A 115 7.65 16.15 5.60
CA SER A 115 6.38 16.40 6.31
C SER A 115 6.39 17.53 7.33
N LEU A 116 7.51 18.21 7.59
CA LEU A 116 7.54 19.31 8.57
C LEU A 116 8.51 20.40 8.12
N ASN A 117 7.97 21.45 7.48
CA ASN A 117 8.55 22.79 7.50
C ASN A 117 7.44 23.81 7.22
N SER A 118 6.62 24.06 8.23
CA SER A 118 5.90 25.30 8.38
C SER A 118 5.96 25.66 9.86
N ASP A 119 6.93 26.48 10.24
CA ASP A 119 6.70 27.52 11.24
C ASP A 119 7.80 28.58 11.16
N ASP A 120 7.32 29.78 10.85
CA ASP A 120 8.03 31.04 10.77
C ASP A 120 8.30 31.56 12.18
N ARG A 121 9.58 31.63 12.57
CA ARG A 121 10.09 32.60 13.55
C ARG A 121 11.45 33.10 13.10
N GLY A 122 11.48 34.38 12.71
CA GLY A 122 12.62 35.03 12.10
C GLY A 122 13.90 35.06 12.93
N VAL A 123 15.03 34.99 12.22
CA VAL A 123 16.05 36.05 12.07
C VAL A 123 17.18 35.48 11.18
N GLY A 124 17.50 36.16 10.08
CA GLY A 124 18.71 35.94 9.27
C GLY A 124 18.44 35.45 7.85
N GLY A 125 18.53 36.35 6.86
CA GLY A 125 18.19 36.08 5.47
C GLY A 125 19.07 35.02 4.80
N SER A 126 18.41 33.99 4.26
CA SER A 126 18.89 33.23 3.12
C SER A 126 17.85 33.38 2.01
N SER A 127 18.32 33.73 0.81
CA SER A 127 17.50 33.89 -0.38
C SER A 127 16.86 32.54 -0.76
N VAL A 128 15.56 32.39 -0.52
CA VAL A 128 14.76 31.34 -1.15
C VAL A 128 14.72 31.67 -2.64
N GLU A 129 15.52 30.99 -3.45
CA GLU A 129 15.37 31.02 -4.90
C GLU A 129 13.93 30.61 -5.24
N HIS A 130 13.15 31.54 -5.79
CA HIS A 130 11.86 31.22 -6.38
C HIS A 130 12.10 30.23 -7.52
N GLN A 131 11.88 28.94 -7.24
CA GLN A 131 11.93 27.88 -8.24
C GLN A 131 10.92 28.24 -9.34
N ALA A 132 11.42 28.49 -10.55
CA ALA A 132 10.59 28.95 -11.66
C ALA A 132 9.53 27.89 -12.00
N LYS A 133 8.26 28.27 -11.87
CA LYS A 133 7.13 27.45 -12.33
C LYS A 133 7.22 27.27 -13.84
N LYS A 134 6.93 26.06 -14.30
CA LYS A 134 7.03 25.65 -15.70
C LYS A 134 5.67 25.69 -16.38
N LYS A 135 5.66 26.00 -17.67
CA LYS A 135 4.52 25.75 -18.56
C LYS A 135 4.49 24.28 -18.97
N LEU A 136 3.37 23.83 -19.53
CA LEU A 136 3.23 22.46 -20.02
C LEU A 136 4.28 22.10 -21.08
N GLU A 137 4.63 23.04 -21.95
CA GLU A 137 5.59 22.84 -23.04
C GLU A 137 7.04 22.76 -22.54
N ASP A 138 7.30 23.22 -21.32
CA ASP A 138 8.63 23.24 -20.68
C ASP A 138 8.86 22.01 -19.77
N LEU A 139 7.89 21.09 -19.69
CA LEU A 139 8.05 19.85 -18.94
C LEU A 139 9.13 18.97 -19.57
N LYS A 140 10.05 18.48 -18.73
CA LYS A 140 11.17 17.64 -19.16
C LYS A 140 10.74 16.18 -19.20
N TRP A 141 10.25 15.74 -20.36
CA TRP A 141 9.96 14.34 -20.62
C TRP A 141 11.24 13.51 -20.73
N ASP A 142 11.34 12.45 -19.95
CA ASP A 142 12.43 11.48 -20.03
C ASP A 142 11.97 10.19 -20.69
N ASN A 143 10.90 9.55 -20.22
CA ASN A 143 10.38 8.29 -20.80
C ASN A 143 11.40 7.12 -20.78
N SER A 144 12.15 6.94 -19.68
CA SER A 144 13.05 5.80 -19.48
C SER A 144 12.35 4.44 -19.59
N PHE A 145 11.10 4.31 -19.13
CA PHE A 145 10.36 3.05 -19.16
C PHE A 145 10.29 2.48 -20.59
N VAL A 146 9.87 3.32 -21.53
CA VAL A 146 9.75 2.97 -22.95
C VAL A 146 11.12 2.76 -23.60
N ARG A 147 12.13 3.57 -23.24
CA ARG A 147 13.48 3.45 -23.83
C ARG A 147 14.26 2.21 -23.37
N GLU A 148 14.08 1.78 -22.13
CA GLU A 148 14.94 0.76 -21.51
C GLU A 148 14.31 -0.64 -21.45
N LEU A 149 12.98 -0.74 -21.48
CA LEU A 149 12.26 -2.02 -21.34
C LEU A 149 11.72 -2.52 -22.69
N PRO A 150 11.55 -3.85 -22.85
CA PRO A 150 11.02 -4.40 -24.09
C PRO A 150 9.57 -3.95 -24.32
N GLY A 151 9.34 -3.30 -25.45
CA GLY A 151 8.01 -2.90 -25.91
C GLY A 151 7.43 -3.88 -26.92
N ASP A 152 6.10 -3.90 -27.00
CA ASP A 152 5.35 -4.62 -28.01
C ASP A 152 5.64 -4.00 -29.40
N PRO A 153 6.03 -4.80 -30.41
CA PRO A 153 6.27 -4.28 -31.75
C PRO A 153 4.99 -3.80 -32.46
N LEU A 154 3.82 -4.24 -31.99
CA LEU A 154 2.53 -3.83 -32.53
C LEU A 154 2.01 -2.58 -31.82
N THR A 155 1.37 -1.70 -32.59
CA THR A 155 0.82 -0.41 -32.12
C THR A 155 -0.70 -0.31 -32.29
N ASP A 156 -1.37 -1.40 -32.68
CA ASP A 156 -2.82 -1.45 -32.72
C ASP A 156 -3.41 -1.49 -31.30
N ILE A 157 -4.68 -1.10 -31.19
CA ILE A 157 -5.44 -1.10 -29.93
C ILE A 157 -6.36 -2.31 -29.79
N ILE A 158 -6.16 -3.35 -30.61
CA ILE A 158 -7.04 -4.51 -30.65
C ILE A 158 -6.74 -5.37 -29.41
N PRO A 159 -7.75 -5.72 -28.59
CA PRO A 159 -7.54 -6.57 -27.43
C PRO A 159 -6.90 -7.91 -27.79
N ARG A 160 -5.75 -8.23 -27.18
CA ARG A 160 -4.99 -9.47 -27.44
C ARG A 160 -4.01 -9.81 -26.33
N GLU A 161 -3.48 -11.02 -26.36
CA GLU A 161 -2.30 -11.34 -25.56
C GLU A 161 -1.06 -10.64 -26.13
N VAL A 162 -0.30 -10.00 -25.24
CA VAL A 162 0.93 -9.26 -25.53
C VAL A 162 2.08 -10.02 -24.88
N LEU A 163 2.84 -10.75 -25.68
CA LEU A 163 3.95 -11.59 -25.22
C LEU A 163 5.29 -10.85 -25.30
N HIS A 164 6.23 -11.22 -24.44
CA HIS A 164 7.62 -10.73 -24.46
C HIS A 164 7.81 -9.20 -24.36
N ALA A 165 6.82 -8.48 -23.82
CA ALA A 165 6.85 -7.02 -23.71
C ALA A 165 6.25 -6.54 -22.38
N CYS A 166 6.81 -5.45 -21.84
CA CYS A 166 6.34 -4.77 -20.64
C CYS A 166 5.24 -3.75 -20.91
N TYR A 167 5.10 -3.28 -22.15
CA TYR A 167 4.10 -2.30 -22.55
C TYR A 167 3.79 -2.39 -24.05
N SER A 168 2.70 -1.76 -24.47
CA SER A 168 2.39 -1.46 -25.88
C SER A 168 2.28 0.05 -26.06
N ASN A 169 2.83 0.58 -27.16
CA ASN A 169 2.64 2.00 -27.51
C ASN A 169 1.18 2.23 -27.92
N VAL A 170 0.49 3.14 -27.23
CA VAL A 170 -0.94 3.39 -27.43
C VAL A 170 -1.22 4.87 -27.21
N LEU A 171 -1.85 5.51 -28.20
CA LEU A 171 -2.34 6.87 -28.07
C LEU A 171 -3.74 6.87 -27.41
N PRO A 172 -4.07 7.90 -26.60
CA PRO A 172 -5.44 8.16 -26.19
C PRO A 172 -6.40 8.17 -27.39
N SER A 173 -7.56 7.53 -27.22
CA SER A 173 -8.56 7.32 -28.28
C SER A 173 -9.98 7.70 -27.87
N VAL A 174 -10.14 8.25 -26.66
CA VAL A 174 -11.43 8.68 -26.14
C VAL A 174 -12.06 9.78 -26.99
N GLU A 175 -13.36 9.65 -27.25
CA GLU A 175 -14.17 10.73 -27.81
C GLU A 175 -14.67 11.63 -26.69
N VAL A 176 -14.45 12.94 -26.85
CA VAL A 176 -14.89 13.96 -25.91
C VAL A 176 -15.78 14.97 -26.61
N ASP A 177 -16.78 15.47 -25.89
CA ASP A 177 -17.60 16.60 -26.27
C ASP A 177 -17.46 17.67 -25.19
N SER A 178 -16.84 18.80 -25.51
CA SER A 178 -16.73 19.93 -24.59
C SER A 178 -16.16 19.56 -23.19
N PRO A 179 -14.98 18.91 -23.11
CA PRO A 179 -14.43 18.44 -21.84
C PRO A 179 -14.19 19.60 -20.86
N GLN A 180 -14.47 19.38 -19.57
CA GLN A 180 -14.37 20.42 -18.54
C GLN A 180 -13.52 19.99 -17.35
N LEU A 181 -12.77 20.93 -16.79
CA LEU A 181 -12.01 20.72 -15.56
C LEU A 181 -12.93 20.72 -14.34
N VAL A 182 -13.01 19.57 -13.68
CA VAL A 182 -13.73 19.40 -12.41
C VAL A 182 -12.90 19.98 -11.26
N ALA A 183 -11.68 19.47 -11.08
CA ALA A 183 -10.75 19.88 -10.04
C ALA A 183 -9.30 19.52 -10.41
N TRP A 184 -8.33 20.17 -9.75
CA TRP A 184 -6.91 19.81 -9.80
C TRP A 184 -6.30 19.87 -8.41
N SER A 185 -5.20 19.14 -8.21
CA SER A 185 -4.42 19.19 -6.98
C SER A 185 -3.26 20.18 -7.10
N GLU A 186 -3.30 21.24 -6.29
CA GLU A 186 -2.20 22.20 -6.19
C GLU A 186 -0.91 21.55 -5.67
N SER A 187 -1.04 20.60 -4.75
CA SER A 187 0.09 19.82 -4.22
C SER A 187 0.81 19.05 -5.33
N VAL A 188 0.06 18.42 -6.24
CA VAL A 188 0.65 17.67 -7.37
C VAL A 188 1.17 18.62 -8.45
N ALA A 189 0.50 19.74 -8.72
CA ALA A 189 1.05 20.77 -9.61
C ALA A 189 2.42 21.25 -9.12
N ASN A 190 2.55 21.52 -7.82
CA ASN A 190 3.82 21.88 -7.17
C ASN A 190 4.86 20.75 -7.27
N LEU A 191 4.45 19.50 -7.10
CA LEU A 191 5.32 18.32 -7.22
C LEU A 191 6.00 18.23 -8.60
N LEU A 192 5.25 18.59 -9.65
CA LEU A 192 5.68 18.56 -11.05
C LEU A 192 6.30 19.89 -11.52
N ASP A 193 6.47 20.86 -10.60
CA ASP A 193 6.90 22.23 -10.86
C ASP A 193 6.01 22.99 -11.87
N LEU A 194 4.76 22.56 -12.05
CA LEU A 194 3.81 23.13 -13.00
C LEU A 194 3.21 24.44 -12.46
N ASP A 195 3.08 25.45 -13.33
CA ASP A 195 2.40 26.71 -13.01
C ASP A 195 0.88 26.47 -12.83
N PRO A 196 0.27 26.86 -11.70
CA PRO A 196 -1.17 26.79 -11.49
C PRO A 196 -2.01 27.53 -12.55
N GLN A 197 -1.44 28.52 -13.26
CA GLN A 197 -2.13 29.20 -14.36
C GLN A 197 -2.39 28.28 -15.57
N GLU A 198 -1.64 27.19 -15.74
CA GLU A 198 -1.84 26.25 -16.85
C GLU A 198 -3.22 25.58 -16.81
N PHE A 199 -3.79 25.36 -15.61
CA PHE A 199 -5.12 24.78 -15.44
C PHE A 199 -6.26 25.69 -15.87
N GLN A 200 -5.98 26.98 -16.11
CA GLN A 200 -6.96 27.96 -16.59
C GLN A 200 -6.95 28.10 -18.12
N ARG A 201 -6.04 27.42 -18.81
CA ARG A 201 -5.96 27.51 -20.27
C ARG A 201 -7.20 26.89 -20.92
N PRO A 202 -7.72 27.50 -22.01
CA PRO A 202 -8.86 26.93 -22.73
C PRO A 202 -8.60 25.54 -23.33
N ASP A 203 -7.35 25.23 -23.68
CA ASP A 203 -6.95 23.95 -24.28
C ASP A 203 -6.57 22.88 -23.24
N PHE A 204 -6.43 23.22 -21.95
CA PHE A 204 -6.04 22.27 -20.91
C PHE A 204 -6.96 21.04 -20.85
N PRO A 205 -8.30 21.17 -20.86
CA PRO A 205 -9.19 19.99 -20.84
C PRO A 205 -9.02 19.09 -22.06
N LEU A 206 -8.64 19.62 -23.23
CA LEU A 206 -8.40 18.83 -24.43
C LEU A 206 -7.08 18.06 -24.34
N LEU A 207 -6.04 18.67 -23.75
CA LEU A 207 -4.74 18.03 -23.56
C LEU A 207 -4.82 16.87 -22.56
N PHE A 208 -5.44 17.11 -21.40
CA PHE A 208 -5.51 16.12 -20.32
C PHE A 208 -6.69 15.15 -20.43
N SER A 209 -7.60 15.35 -21.40
CA SER A 209 -8.49 14.27 -21.85
C SER A 209 -7.82 13.32 -22.85
N GLY A 210 -6.67 13.71 -23.42
CA GLY A 210 -6.01 12.98 -24.50
C GLY A 210 -6.61 13.24 -25.89
N ALA A 211 -7.61 14.13 -26.02
CA ALA A 211 -8.14 14.54 -27.32
C ALA A 211 -7.14 15.39 -28.12
N SER A 212 -6.18 16.01 -27.45
CA SER A 212 -5.03 16.68 -28.03
C SER A 212 -3.75 16.18 -27.37
N SER A 213 -2.65 16.14 -28.13
CA SER A 213 -1.38 15.62 -27.64
C SER A 213 -0.53 16.73 -27.01
N LEU A 214 0.08 16.43 -25.86
CA LEU A 214 1.14 17.26 -25.29
C LEU A 214 2.44 17.06 -26.06
N VAL A 215 3.26 18.10 -26.17
CA VAL A 215 4.58 18.00 -26.82
C VAL A 215 5.52 17.15 -25.96
N GLY A 216 6.21 16.18 -26.58
CA GLY A 216 7.27 15.38 -25.92
C GLY A 216 6.80 14.09 -25.24
N VAL A 217 5.50 13.79 -25.24
CA VAL A 217 4.94 12.54 -24.70
C VAL A 217 5.33 11.32 -25.53
N SER A 218 5.38 10.16 -24.88
CA SER A 218 5.58 8.86 -25.52
C SER A 218 4.56 7.86 -24.96
N PRO A 219 3.28 7.93 -25.41
CA PRO A 219 2.20 7.26 -24.71
C PRO A 219 2.25 5.72 -24.80
N TYR A 220 2.01 5.04 -23.68
CA TYR A 220 2.01 3.58 -23.58
C TYR A 220 0.98 3.06 -22.59
N ALA A 221 0.65 1.77 -22.70
CA ALA A 221 -0.13 1.02 -21.74
C ALA A 221 0.71 -0.17 -21.23
N GLN A 222 0.76 -0.41 -19.91
CA GLN A 222 1.58 -1.46 -19.32
C GLN A 222 0.93 -2.85 -19.44
N CYS A 223 1.76 -3.87 -19.69
CA CYS A 223 1.40 -5.27 -19.62
C CYS A 223 1.66 -5.82 -18.21
N TYR A 224 0.65 -6.37 -17.56
CA TYR A 224 0.79 -7.07 -16.29
C TYR A 224 -0.26 -8.18 -16.18
N GLY A 225 -0.09 -9.07 -15.21
CA GLY A 225 -1.04 -10.12 -14.83
C GLY A 225 -1.35 -9.99 -13.34
N GLY A 226 -1.99 -10.99 -12.75
CA GLY A 226 -2.25 -10.94 -11.31
C GLY A 226 -3.07 -12.10 -10.78
N HIS A 227 -3.01 -12.27 -9.46
CA HIS A 227 -3.91 -13.14 -8.72
C HIS A 227 -5.11 -12.33 -8.24
N GLN A 228 -6.26 -12.56 -8.86
CA GLN A 228 -7.52 -11.93 -8.47
C GLN A 228 -8.27 -12.84 -7.50
N PHE A 229 -8.59 -12.35 -6.31
CA PHE A 229 -9.23 -13.13 -5.24
C PHE A 229 -8.49 -14.44 -4.90
N GLY A 230 -7.16 -14.45 -5.06
CA GLY A 230 -6.30 -15.62 -4.79
C GLY A 230 -6.11 -16.56 -5.98
N MET A 231 -6.79 -16.32 -7.11
CA MET A 231 -6.70 -17.14 -8.32
C MET A 231 -5.92 -16.43 -9.42
N TRP A 232 -5.03 -17.12 -10.11
CA TRP A 232 -4.31 -16.54 -11.27
C TRP A 232 -5.30 -16.15 -12.38
N ALA A 233 -5.29 -14.88 -12.78
CA ALA A 233 -6.23 -14.33 -13.76
C ALA A 233 -5.64 -14.22 -15.18
N GLY A 234 -4.42 -14.69 -15.40
CA GLY A 234 -3.73 -14.55 -16.68
C GLY A 234 -3.32 -13.10 -16.96
N GLN A 235 -3.32 -12.72 -18.24
CA GLN A 235 -2.99 -11.36 -18.65
C GLN A 235 -4.11 -10.37 -18.30
N LEU A 236 -3.71 -9.28 -17.65
CA LEU A 236 -4.50 -8.09 -17.39
C LEU A 236 -3.88 -6.94 -18.21
N GLY A 237 -3.29 -5.96 -17.54
CA GLY A 237 -2.68 -4.78 -18.15
C GLY A 237 -3.53 -3.53 -17.99
N ASP A 238 -2.98 -2.41 -18.44
CA ASP A 238 -3.65 -1.11 -18.43
C ASP A 238 -4.81 -1.09 -19.44
N GLY A 239 -5.94 -1.71 -19.08
CA GLY A 239 -7.08 -1.89 -19.99
C GLY A 239 -7.96 -0.65 -20.19
N ARG A 240 -7.74 0.40 -19.40
CA ARG A 240 -8.43 1.71 -19.49
C ARG A 240 -7.54 2.85 -19.03
N ALA A 241 -6.24 2.64 -19.05
CA ALA A 241 -5.26 3.60 -18.61
C ALA A 241 -4.17 3.72 -19.68
N ILE A 242 -3.69 4.93 -19.91
CA ILE A 242 -2.64 5.23 -20.87
C ILE A 242 -1.68 6.19 -20.18
N THR A 243 -0.44 5.75 -19.99
CA THR A 243 0.63 6.60 -19.48
C THR A 243 1.09 7.51 -20.61
N LEU A 244 1.02 8.83 -20.43
CA LEU A 244 1.50 9.81 -21.40
C LEU A 244 3.03 9.78 -21.50
N GLY A 245 3.69 9.55 -20.38
CA GLY A 245 5.14 9.50 -20.29
C GLY A 245 5.61 9.76 -18.88
N GLU A 246 6.92 9.94 -18.75
CA GLU A 246 7.60 10.18 -17.49
C GLU A 246 8.29 11.54 -17.54
N ILE A 247 8.00 12.39 -16.55
CA ILE A 247 8.66 13.68 -16.42
C ILE A 247 9.74 13.66 -15.34
N LEU A 248 10.76 14.49 -15.50
CA LEU A 248 11.71 14.82 -14.45
C LEU A 248 11.41 16.22 -13.92
N ASN A 249 11.16 16.33 -12.63
CA ASN A 249 11.05 17.62 -11.97
C ASN A 249 12.45 18.23 -11.73
N SER A 250 12.47 19.45 -11.19
CA SER A 250 13.66 20.23 -10.85
C SER A 250 14.56 19.56 -9.82
N ARG A 251 14.00 18.65 -9.00
CA ARG A 251 14.71 17.82 -8.02
C ARG A 251 15.25 16.53 -8.64
N SER A 252 15.15 16.37 -9.96
CA SER A 252 15.50 15.16 -10.70
C SER A 252 14.72 13.92 -10.25
N GLU A 253 13.55 14.11 -9.65
CA GLU A 253 12.62 13.02 -9.32
C GLU A 253 11.77 12.71 -10.56
N ARG A 254 11.55 11.42 -10.80
CA ARG A 254 10.77 10.90 -11.92
C ARG A 254 9.32 10.70 -11.53
N TRP A 255 8.41 11.11 -12.40
CA TRP A 255 6.96 10.97 -12.22
C TRP A 255 6.30 10.53 -13.53
N GLU A 256 5.60 9.38 -13.51
CA GLU A 256 4.73 8.92 -14.59
C GLU A 256 3.39 9.68 -14.53
N LEU A 257 2.91 10.17 -15.67
CA LEU A 257 1.57 10.77 -15.82
C LEU A 257 0.66 9.81 -16.59
N GLN A 258 -0.39 9.31 -15.94
CA GLN A 258 -1.28 8.29 -16.50
C GLN A 258 -2.73 8.78 -16.58
N LEU A 259 -3.29 8.82 -17.78
CA LEU A 259 -4.71 9.13 -18.00
C LEU A 259 -5.54 7.86 -17.90
N LYS A 260 -6.44 7.80 -16.92
CA LYS A 260 -7.39 6.70 -16.76
C LYS A 260 -8.76 7.12 -17.29
N GLY A 261 -9.33 6.30 -18.17
CA GLY A 261 -10.53 6.61 -18.95
C GLY A 261 -10.24 7.16 -20.36
N ALA A 262 -8.98 7.14 -20.80
CA ALA A 262 -8.54 7.77 -22.05
C ALA A 262 -8.71 6.90 -23.32
N GLY A 263 -9.42 5.77 -23.22
CA GLY A 263 -9.76 4.92 -24.36
C GLY A 263 -9.22 3.49 -24.25
N LYS A 264 -9.43 2.73 -25.33
CA LYS A 264 -9.07 1.31 -25.40
C LYS A 264 -7.58 1.09 -25.60
N THR A 265 -7.12 -0.06 -25.15
CA THR A 265 -5.76 -0.58 -25.29
C THR A 265 -5.82 -2.07 -25.66
N PRO A 266 -4.70 -2.69 -26.06
CA PRO A 266 -4.61 -4.15 -26.21
C PRO A 266 -4.99 -4.95 -24.95
N TYR A 267 -5.05 -4.28 -23.79
CA TYR A 267 -5.36 -4.86 -22.50
C TYR A 267 -6.82 -4.66 -22.07
N SER A 268 -7.65 -3.98 -22.87
CA SER A 268 -9.05 -3.69 -22.51
C SER A 268 -9.93 -4.93 -22.38
N ARG A 269 -9.50 -6.09 -22.90
CA ARG A 269 -10.30 -7.33 -22.96
C ARG A 269 -11.65 -7.04 -23.61
N SER A 270 -12.76 -7.24 -22.91
CA SER A 270 -14.12 -6.93 -23.35
C SER A 270 -14.63 -5.55 -22.93
N ALA A 271 -13.82 -4.76 -22.21
CA ALA A 271 -14.22 -3.45 -21.70
C ALA A 271 -14.05 -2.34 -22.76
N ASP A 272 -14.64 -1.18 -22.48
CA ASP A 272 -14.68 -0.03 -23.39
C ASP A 272 -13.47 0.92 -23.27
N GLY A 273 -12.63 0.76 -22.24
CA GLY A 273 -11.48 1.64 -22.00
C GLY A 273 -11.83 2.99 -21.35
N LEU A 274 -13.08 3.19 -20.95
CA LEU A 274 -13.59 4.47 -20.44
C LEU A 274 -13.79 4.45 -18.91
N ALA A 275 -13.83 5.63 -18.30
CA ALA A 275 -14.16 5.83 -16.89
C ALA A 275 -15.34 6.79 -16.75
N VAL A 276 -16.03 6.70 -15.60
CA VAL A 276 -17.20 7.53 -15.29
C VAL A 276 -16.86 8.52 -14.19
N LEU A 277 -17.62 9.61 -14.10
CA LEU A 277 -17.39 10.70 -13.17
C LEU A 277 -17.42 10.23 -11.72
N ARG A 278 -18.37 9.36 -11.36
CA ARG A 278 -18.50 8.80 -10.02
C ARG A 278 -17.21 8.11 -9.52
N SER A 279 -16.68 7.17 -10.30
CA SER A 279 -15.45 6.45 -9.92
C SER A 279 -14.23 7.38 -9.91
N SER A 280 -14.18 8.31 -10.86
CA SER A 280 -13.06 9.24 -11.03
C SER A 280 -13.02 10.29 -9.91
N VAL A 281 -14.16 10.79 -9.43
CA VAL A 281 -14.25 11.67 -8.24
C VAL A 281 -13.71 10.96 -7.01
N ARG A 282 -14.09 9.69 -6.80
CA ARG A 282 -13.65 8.90 -5.65
C ARG A 282 -12.14 8.68 -5.66
N GLU A 283 -11.59 8.28 -6.80
CA GLU A 283 -10.16 8.04 -6.96
C GLU A 283 -9.35 9.34 -6.80
N PHE A 284 -9.80 10.44 -7.40
CA PHE A 284 -9.17 11.75 -7.29
C PHE A 284 -9.10 12.21 -5.83
N LEU A 285 -10.24 12.22 -5.13
CA LEU A 285 -10.30 12.67 -3.74
C LEU A 285 -9.53 11.74 -2.80
N CYS A 286 -9.59 10.42 -3.01
CA CYS A 286 -8.94 9.46 -2.11
C CYS A 286 -7.42 9.46 -2.25
N SER A 287 -6.91 9.64 -3.47
CA SER A 287 -5.49 9.81 -3.72
C SER A 287 -4.90 10.95 -2.89
N GLU A 288 -5.54 12.12 -2.92
CA GLU A 288 -5.05 13.30 -2.22
C GLU A 288 -5.34 13.27 -0.71
N ALA A 289 -6.46 12.66 -0.31
CA ALA A 289 -6.76 12.39 1.10
C ALA A 289 -5.71 11.46 1.74
N MET A 290 -5.33 10.38 1.08
CA MET A 290 -4.34 9.43 1.59
C MET A 290 -2.97 10.09 1.72
N HIS A 291 -2.58 10.91 0.74
CA HIS A 291 -1.35 11.70 0.82
C HIS A 291 -1.35 12.62 2.05
N SER A 292 -2.43 13.36 2.27
CA SER A 292 -2.55 14.33 3.37
C SER A 292 -2.70 13.66 4.75
N LEU A 293 -3.12 12.40 4.80
CA LEU A 293 -3.04 11.52 5.97
C LEU A 293 -1.62 10.96 6.20
N GLY A 294 -0.65 11.33 5.36
CA GLY A 294 0.71 10.82 5.41
C GLY A 294 0.83 9.36 4.99
N ILE A 295 -0.10 8.83 4.19
CA ILE A 295 -0.07 7.44 3.72
C ILE A 295 0.46 7.40 2.28
N PRO A 296 1.49 6.59 1.97
CA PRO A 296 2.02 6.47 0.61
C PRO A 296 0.94 6.06 -0.39
N THR A 297 0.87 6.78 -1.52
CA THR A 297 -0.20 6.61 -2.50
C THR A 297 0.18 7.16 -3.87
N THR A 298 -0.45 6.64 -4.93
CA THR A 298 -0.55 7.34 -6.21
C THR A 298 -1.31 8.66 -6.02
N ARG A 299 -0.84 9.70 -6.70
CA ARG A 299 -1.38 11.05 -6.64
C ARG A 299 -2.33 11.31 -7.81
N ALA A 300 -3.12 12.38 -7.71
CA ALA A 300 -4.04 12.79 -8.76
C ALA A 300 -3.84 14.27 -9.14
N LEU A 301 -3.39 14.53 -10.36
CA LEU A 301 -3.14 15.89 -10.85
C LEU A 301 -4.44 16.62 -11.15
N CYS A 302 -5.31 16.03 -11.97
CA CYS A 302 -6.57 16.66 -12.37
C CYS A 302 -7.65 15.63 -12.69
N LEU A 303 -8.90 16.09 -12.60
CA LEU A 303 -10.11 15.37 -12.95
C LEU A 303 -10.90 16.18 -13.97
N LEU A 304 -11.27 15.54 -15.08
CA LEU A 304 -12.03 16.12 -16.18
C LEU A 304 -13.32 15.34 -16.42
N THR A 305 -14.37 16.03 -16.84
CA THR A 305 -15.49 15.40 -17.56
C THR A 305 -15.12 15.26 -19.03
N THR A 306 -15.63 14.23 -19.71
CA THR A 306 -15.51 14.10 -21.17
C THR A 306 -16.64 14.82 -21.91
N GLY A 307 -17.72 15.17 -21.20
CA GLY A 307 -19.01 15.64 -21.73
C GLY A 307 -19.77 14.64 -22.59
N THR A 308 -19.24 13.42 -22.72
CA THR A 308 -19.93 12.26 -23.29
C THR A 308 -20.49 11.37 -22.17
N LEU A 309 -21.47 10.54 -22.52
CA LEU A 309 -22.03 9.53 -21.61
C LEU A 309 -21.39 8.17 -21.84
N VAL A 310 -21.35 7.37 -20.78
CA VAL A 310 -20.76 6.04 -20.76
C VAL A 310 -21.73 5.08 -20.10
N THR A 311 -22.09 4.02 -20.81
CA THR A 311 -22.98 2.98 -20.31
C THR A 311 -22.30 2.12 -19.24
N ARG A 312 -22.89 2.01 -18.04
CA ARG A 312 -22.40 1.17 -16.94
C ARG A 312 -23.53 0.37 -16.30
N ASP A 313 -23.24 -0.89 -16.01
CA ASP A 313 -24.03 -1.68 -15.07
C ASP A 313 -23.28 -1.71 -13.73
N MET A 314 -23.69 -0.83 -12.81
CA MET A 314 -23.04 -0.67 -11.52
C MET A 314 -23.16 -1.92 -10.64
N PHE A 315 -24.27 -2.66 -10.73
CA PHE A 315 -24.54 -3.81 -9.87
C PHE A 315 -24.32 -5.17 -10.53
N TYR A 316 -23.97 -5.18 -11.83
CA TYR A 316 -23.87 -6.39 -12.64
C TYR A 316 -25.19 -7.19 -12.64
N ASP A 317 -26.33 -6.49 -12.58
CA ASP A 317 -27.67 -7.07 -12.49
C ASP A 317 -28.42 -7.08 -13.83
N GLY A 318 -27.77 -6.64 -14.90
CA GLY A 318 -28.33 -6.56 -16.25
C GLY A 318 -29.07 -5.25 -16.55
N ASN A 319 -29.01 -4.24 -15.67
CA ASN A 319 -29.68 -2.94 -15.85
C ASN A 319 -28.67 -1.80 -16.03
N PRO A 320 -28.04 -1.67 -17.22
CA PRO A 320 -27.09 -0.60 -17.48
C PRO A 320 -27.76 0.78 -17.50
N LYS A 321 -27.00 1.80 -17.09
CA LYS A 321 -27.37 3.21 -17.11
C LYS A 321 -26.28 4.03 -17.76
N GLU A 322 -26.68 5.15 -18.35
CA GLU A 322 -25.75 6.17 -18.81
C GLU A 322 -25.23 6.96 -17.61
N GLU A 323 -23.91 7.04 -17.47
CA GLU A 323 -23.22 7.87 -16.48
C GLU A 323 -22.30 8.88 -17.22
N PRO A 324 -22.08 10.10 -16.69
CA PRO A 324 -21.14 11.03 -17.29
C PRO A 324 -19.72 10.43 -17.37
N GLY A 325 -19.09 10.51 -18.54
CA GLY A 325 -17.71 10.09 -18.73
C GLY A 325 -16.73 11.04 -18.06
N ALA A 326 -15.61 10.50 -17.58
CA ALA A 326 -14.57 11.27 -16.93
C ALA A 326 -13.18 10.69 -17.15
N ILE A 327 -12.17 11.54 -16.95
CA ILE A 327 -10.76 11.19 -17.07
C ILE A 327 -10.02 11.76 -15.86
N ILE A 328 -9.19 10.94 -15.26
CA ILE A 328 -8.28 11.34 -14.19
C ILE A 328 -6.83 11.21 -14.66
N CYS A 329 -6.04 12.25 -14.43
CA CYS A 329 -4.58 12.20 -14.59
C CYS A 329 -3.96 11.75 -13.27
N ARG A 330 -3.60 10.48 -13.20
CA ARG A 330 -2.87 9.87 -12.08
C ARG A 330 -1.39 10.20 -12.20
N VAL A 331 -0.71 10.30 -11.06
CA VAL A 331 0.71 10.63 -10.97
C VAL A 331 1.39 9.72 -9.95
N ALA A 332 2.46 9.05 -10.33
CA ALA A 332 3.24 8.21 -9.42
C ALA A 332 4.70 8.14 -9.87
N GLN A 333 5.62 7.82 -8.96
CA GLN A 333 7.01 7.57 -9.36
C GLN A 333 7.11 6.33 -10.25
N SER A 334 6.28 5.32 -9.98
CA SER A 334 6.01 4.25 -10.94
C SER A 334 4.64 3.61 -10.73
N PHE A 335 4.04 3.12 -11.83
CA PHE A 335 2.84 2.29 -11.82
C PHE A 335 3.13 0.78 -11.84
N LEU A 336 4.41 0.37 -11.73
CA LEU A 336 4.78 -1.04 -11.66
C LEU A 336 4.23 -1.74 -10.41
N ARG A 337 3.87 -3.01 -10.61
CA ARG A 337 3.08 -3.81 -9.67
C ARG A 337 3.69 -5.18 -9.48
N PHE A 338 3.29 -5.92 -8.44
CA PHE A 338 3.72 -7.33 -8.32
C PHE A 338 3.29 -8.14 -9.56
N GLY A 339 2.08 -7.84 -10.07
CA GLY A 339 1.54 -8.37 -11.31
C GLY A 339 2.40 -8.17 -12.57
N SER A 340 3.18 -7.09 -12.62
CA SER A 340 4.08 -6.78 -13.75
C SER A 340 5.21 -7.81 -13.88
N TYR A 341 5.64 -8.41 -12.77
CA TYR A 341 6.64 -9.47 -12.75
C TYR A 341 6.00 -10.85 -12.92
N GLN A 342 4.85 -11.05 -12.28
CA GLN A 342 4.14 -12.34 -12.28
C GLN A 342 3.75 -12.79 -13.69
N ILE A 343 3.34 -11.88 -14.57
CA ILE A 343 2.97 -12.24 -15.95
C ILE A 343 4.14 -12.88 -16.71
N HIS A 344 5.33 -12.32 -16.57
CA HIS A 344 6.53 -12.80 -17.24
C HIS A 344 6.98 -14.14 -16.67
N THR A 345 6.96 -14.29 -15.34
CA THR A 345 7.25 -15.60 -14.73
C THR A 345 6.24 -16.67 -15.14
N SER A 346 4.95 -16.33 -15.26
CA SER A 346 3.89 -17.29 -15.66
C SER A 346 4.08 -17.84 -17.08
N ARG A 347 4.81 -17.11 -17.94
CA ARG A 347 5.11 -17.51 -19.32
C ARG A 347 6.37 -18.40 -19.43
N GLY A 348 7.07 -18.61 -18.32
CA GLY A 348 8.21 -19.51 -18.23
C GLY A 348 9.55 -18.88 -18.61
N LYS A 349 10.54 -19.75 -18.87
CA LYS A 349 11.97 -19.40 -18.89
C LYS A 349 12.35 -18.32 -19.91
N ASP A 350 11.61 -18.23 -21.01
CA ASP A 350 11.90 -17.27 -22.08
C ASP A 350 11.69 -15.82 -21.59
N ASP A 351 10.79 -15.60 -20.63
CA ASP A 351 10.45 -14.29 -20.07
C ASP A 351 11.19 -13.96 -18.78
N TYR A 352 11.98 -14.88 -18.21
CA TYR A 352 12.74 -14.62 -16.96
C TYR A 352 13.76 -13.49 -17.11
N LYS A 353 14.28 -13.26 -18.32
CA LYS A 353 15.14 -12.11 -18.61
C LYS A 353 14.39 -10.79 -18.48
N ILE A 354 13.09 -10.76 -18.76
CA ILE A 354 12.24 -9.57 -18.60
C ILE A 354 11.98 -9.32 -17.11
N VAL A 355 11.73 -10.37 -16.31
CA VAL A 355 11.63 -10.25 -14.84
C VAL A 355 12.89 -9.59 -14.27
N ARG A 356 14.07 -10.04 -14.70
CA ARG A 356 15.35 -9.44 -14.32
C ARG A 356 15.48 -7.99 -14.80
N ALA A 357 15.13 -7.70 -16.05
CA ALA A 357 15.21 -6.35 -16.61
C ALA A 357 14.31 -5.36 -15.85
N LEU A 358 13.07 -5.76 -15.50
CA LEU A 358 12.17 -4.98 -14.66
C LEU A 358 12.74 -4.76 -13.26
N ALA A 359 13.37 -5.77 -12.65
CA ALA A 359 13.97 -5.65 -11.33
C ALA A 359 15.17 -4.69 -11.37
N ASP A 360 16.06 -4.84 -12.35
CA ASP A 360 17.21 -3.96 -12.55
C ASP A 360 16.77 -2.51 -12.84
N TYR A 361 15.71 -2.32 -13.64
CA TYR A 361 15.14 -1.00 -13.92
C TYR A 361 14.64 -0.34 -12.63
N VAL A 362 13.79 -1.04 -11.86
CA VAL A 362 13.21 -0.49 -10.63
C VAL A 362 14.28 -0.19 -9.59
N ILE A 363 15.26 -1.09 -9.40
CA ILE A 363 16.35 -0.86 -8.45
C ILE A 363 17.15 0.38 -8.85
N ARG A 364 17.55 0.49 -10.13
CA ARG A 364 18.35 1.62 -10.62
C ARG A 364 17.65 2.97 -10.44
N HIS A 365 16.35 3.05 -10.77
CA HIS A 365 15.63 4.32 -10.84
C HIS A 365 14.86 4.68 -9.56
N HIS A 366 14.49 3.70 -8.73
CA HIS A 366 13.64 3.92 -7.55
C HIS A 366 14.25 3.41 -6.23
N PHE A 367 15.31 2.60 -6.27
CA PHE A 367 16.06 2.16 -5.10
C PHE A 367 17.58 2.32 -5.30
N PRO A 368 18.08 3.53 -5.69
CA PRO A 368 19.48 3.73 -6.05
C PRO A 368 20.46 3.47 -4.90
N HIS A 369 19.99 3.53 -3.64
CA HIS A 369 20.78 3.14 -2.47
C HIS A 369 21.08 1.63 -2.43
N ILE A 370 20.24 0.80 -3.07
CA ILE A 370 20.46 -0.65 -3.20
C ILE A 370 21.47 -0.95 -4.31
N GLU A 371 21.43 -0.24 -5.43
CA GLU A 371 22.36 -0.43 -6.54
C GLU A 371 23.82 -0.16 -6.11
N ASN A 372 24.01 0.75 -5.15
CA ASN A 372 25.32 1.19 -4.67
C ASN A 372 25.73 0.57 -3.32
N MET A 373 25.07 -0.50 -2.86
CA MET A 373 25.43 -1.14 -1.59
C MET A 373 26.82 -1.78 -1.64
N SER A 374 27.69 -1.39 -0.71
CA SER A 374 28.96 -2.07 -0.45
C SER A 374 28.77 -3.21 0.56
N SER A 375 29.52 -4.30 0.39
CA SER A 375 29.46 -5.44 1.32
C SER A 375 29.72 -5.00 2.76
N SER A 376 28.74 -5.22 3.64
CA SER A 376 28.80 -4.81 5.05
C SER A 376 28.42 -5.96 5.96
N GLN A 377 29.25 -6.21 6.99
CA GLN A 377 28.96 -7.20 8.03
C GLN A 377 27.69 -6.87 8.85
N SER A 378 27.21 -5.61 8.83
CA SER A 378 26.07 -5.15 9.63
C SER A 378 24.69 -5.55 9.09
N LEU A 379 24.59 -6.00 7.84
CA LEU A 379 23.35 -6.44 7.19
C LEU A 379 23.30 -7.96 7.01
N SER A 380 24.10 -8.65 7.83
CA SER A 380 24.26 -10.10 7.81
C SER A 380 23.49 -10.69 8.99
N PHE A 381 22.53 -11.58 8.72
CA PHE A 381 21.62 -12.13 9.73
C PHE A 381 21.72 -13.64 9.85
N SER A 382 21.81 -14.12 11.09
CA SER A 382 21.84 -15.55 11.42
C SER A 382 20.44 -16.13 11.25
N THR A 383 20.30 -17.20 10.45
CA THR A 383 19.08 -18.02 10.50
C THR A 383 19.15 -18.96 11.71
N ASP A 384 18.05 -19.15 12.43
CA ASP A 384 17.93 -20.06 13.59
C ASP A 384 18.09 -21.57 13.25
N ASP A 385 18.45 -21.88 12.00
CA ASP A 385 18.63 -23.24 11.52
C ASP A 385 20.00 -23.82 11.91
N LYS A 386 20.07 -25.15 12.06
CA LYS A 386 21.27 -25.86 12.57
C LYS A 386 22.52 -25.72 11.68
N ASP A 387 22.35 -25.23 10.45
CA ASP A 387 23.44 -24.70 9.62
C ASP A 387 23.40 -23.17 9.71
N SER A 388 24.34 -22.60 10.48
CA SER A 388 24.49 -21.18 10.77
C SER A 388 24.92 -20.36 9.54
N SER A 389 24.20 -20.46 8.42
CA SER A 389 24.45 -19.63 7.25
C SER A 389 23.89 -18.25 7.50
N VAL A 390 24.77 -17.29 7.73
CA VAL A 390 24.41 -15.88 7.78
C VAL A 390 23.91 -15.47 6.39
N ILE A 391 22.69 -14.95 6.28
CA ILE A 391 22.20 -14.30 5.05
C ILE A 391 22.77 -12.88 5.04
N ASP A 392 23.75 -12.64 4.18
CA ASP A 392 24.24 -11.29 3.91
C ASP A 392 23.50 -10.71 2.71
N LEU A 393 22.54 -9.82 2.99
CA LEU A 393 21.71 -9.19 1.94
C LEU A 393 22.54 -8.32 1.00
N THR A 394 23.73 -7.88 1.40
CA THR A 394 24.61 -7.07 0.53
C THR A 394 25.23 -7.88 -0.61
N LEU A 395 25.15 -9.21 -0.57
CA LEU A 395 25.63 -10.09 -1.63
C LEU A 395 24.62 -10.24 -2.78
N ASN A 396 23.34 -9.93 -2.54
CA ASN A 396 22.28 -10.05 -3.53
C ASN A 396 21.33 -8.84 -3.48
N LYS A 397 21.52 -7.90 -4.41
CA LYS A 397 20.68 -6.69 -4.51
C LYS A 397 19.18 -6.99 -4.65
N TYR A 398 18.80 -8.10 -5.30
CA TYR A 398 17.40 -8.47 -5.45
C TYR A 398 16.79 -8.93 -4.13
N ALA A 399 17.56 -9.60 -3.27
CA ALA A 399 17.12 -9.99 -1.93
C ALA A 399 16.91 -8.75 -1.05
N ALA A 400 17.87 -7.83 -1.02
CA ALA A 400 17.73 -6.57 -0.28
C ALA A 400 16.54 -5.74 -0.75
N TRP A 401 16.34 -5.64 -2.07
CA TRP A 401 15.17 -4.98 -2.67
C TRP A 401 13.85 -5.66 -2.27
N THR A 402 13.80 -7.00 -2.30
CA THR A 402 12.59 -7.75 -1.91
C THR A 402 12.22 -7.50 -0.44
N VAL A 403 13.22 -7.42 0.45
CA VAL A 403 13.01 -7.07 1.86
C VAL A 403 12.44 -5.66 1.99
N GLU A 404 12.99 -4.67 1.28
CA GLU A 404 12.48 -3.30 1.35
C GLU A 404 11.05 -3.18 0.78
N VAL A 405 10.73 -3.89 -0.30
CA VAL A 405 9.35 -3.98 -0.83
C VAL A 405 8.41 -4.57 0.21
N ALA A 406 8.84 -5.62 0.92
CA ALA A 406 8.07 -6.25 1.99
C ALA A 406 7.83 -5.28 3.17
N GLU A 407 8.88 -4.61 3.65
CA GLU A 407 8.77 -3.64 4.74
C GLU A 407 7.90 -2.43 4.38
N ARG A 408 8.05 -1.88 3.16
CA ARG A 408 7.19 -0.78 2.67
C ARG A 408 5.72 -1.20 2.59
N THR A 409 5.45 -2.43 2.13
CA THR A 409 4.08 -2.99 2.08
C THR A 409 3.51 -3.18 3.49
N ALA A 410 4.31 -3.69 4.43
CA ALA A 410 3.93 -3.85 5.83
C ALA A 410 3.57 -2.50 6.48
N SER A 411 4.43 -1.49 6.31
CA SER A 411 4.20 -0.13 6.77
C SER A 411 2.93 0.49 6.19
N LEU A 412 2.69 0.30 4.88
CA LEU A 412 1.51 0.80 4.19
C LEU A 412 0.23 0.23 4.82
N ILE A 413 0.17 -1.10 4.99
CA ILE A 413 -1.00 -1.77 5.52
C ILE A 413 -1.19 -1.42 7.01
N ALA A 414 -0.12 -1.31 7.81
CA ALA A 414 -0.22 -0.84 9.19
C ALA A 414 -0.85 0.56 9.29
N ARG A 415 -0.51 1.47 8.36
CA ARG A 415 -1.13 2.80 8.26
C ARG A 415 -2.60 2.72 7.85
N TRP A 416 -2.97 1.83 6.92
CA TRP A 416 -4.37 1.57 6.59
C TRP A 416 -5.17 1.12 7.82
N GLN A 417 -4.63 0.17 8.60
CA GLN A 417 -5.26 -0.26 9.85
C GLN A 417 -5.42 0.91 10.84
N GLY A 418 -4.44 1.82 10.90
CA GLY A 418 -4.44 2.98 11.79
C GLY A 418 -5.50 4.05 11.52
N VAL A 419 -5.86 4.24 10.25
CA VAL A 419 -6.92 5.19 9.83
C VAL A 419 -8.25 4.52 9.51
N GLY A 420 -8.32 3.19 9.63
CA GLY A 420 -9.53 2.43 9.31
C GLY A 420 -9.81 2.37 7.80
N PHE A 421 -8.79 2.36 6.95
CA PHE A 421 -8.97 2.26 5.49
C PHE A 421 -9.06 0.79 5.05
N THR A 422 -10.06 0.45 4.25
CA THR A 422 -10.19 -0.85 3.58
C THR A 422 -10.12 -0.67 2.07
N HIS A 423 -9.13 -1.30 1.43
CA HIS A 423 -8.88 -1.21 -0.01
C HIS A 423 -9.99 -1.87 -0.85
N GLY A 424 -10.51 -3.02 -0.39
CA GLY A 424 -11.60 -3.76 -1.04
C GLY A 424 -11.21 -4.67 -2.23
N VAL A 425 -10.05 -4.44 -2.85
CA VAL A 425 -9.53 -5.27 -3.97
C VAL A 425 -8.00 -5.43 -3.89
N LEU A 426 -7.52 -6.16 -2.90
CA LEU A 426 -6.08 -6.31 -2.64
C LEU A 426 -5.45 -7.47 -3.43
N ASN A 427 -5.72 -7.51 -4.74
CA ASN A 427 -5.11 -8.44 -5.69
C ASN A 427 -3.63 -8.11 -5.91
N THR A 428 -2.81 -9.05 -6.42
CA THR A 428 -1.38 -8.75 -6.67
C THR A 428 -1.16 -7.76 -7.82
N ASP A 429 -2.11 -7.62 -8.74
CA ASP A 429 -2.14 -6.54 -9.72
C ASP A 429 -2.48 -5.18 -9.11
N ASN A 430 -2.84 -5.08 -7.84
CA ASN A 430 -3.05 -3.81 -7.12
C ASN A 430 -2.02 -3.59 -6.00
N MET A 431 -0.89 -4.29 -6.05
CA MET A 431 0.22 -4.11 -5.12
C MET A 431 1.34 -3.36 -5.83
N SER A 432 1.53 -2.09 -5.49
CA SER A 432 2.62 -1.28 -6.01
C SER A 432 3.97 -1.81 -5.57
N ILE A 433 4.94 -1.84 -6.49
CA ILE A 433 6.31 -2.22 -6.17
C ILE A 433 7.01 -1.22 -5.23
N LEU A 434 6.49 0.00 -5.13
CA LEU A 434 7.04 1.06 -4.28
C LEU A 434 6.35 1.16 -2.91
N GLY A 435 5.36 0.31 -2.63
CA GLY A 435 4.57 0.38 -1.40
C GLY A 435 3.59 1.55 -1.38
N LEU A 436 2.99 1.89 -2.53
CA LEU A 436 1.95 2.91 -2.67
C LEU A 436 0.55 2.28 -2.63
N THR A 437 -0.42 2.98 -2.01
CA THR A 437 -1.85 2.74 -2.29
C THR A 437 -2.12 3.04 -3.76
N ILE A 438 -2.76 2.12 -4.49
CA ILE A 438 -2.95 2.20 -5.94
C ILE A 438 -4.30 1.59 -6.34
N ASP A 439 -4.91 2.12 -7.40
CA ASP A 439 -6.17 1.61 -7.98
C ASP A 439 -7.37 1.65 -7.01
N TYR A 440 -7.79 2.88 -6.71
CA TYR A 440 -8.97 3.16 -5.92
C TYR A 440 -10.26 2.79 -6.68
N GLY A 441 -10.79 1.59 -6.42
CA GLY A 441 -12.12 1.17 -6.85
C GLY A 441 -13.10 1.17 -5.67
N PRO A 442 -13.58 0.00 -5.21
CA PRO A 442 -14.52 -0.11 -4.11
C PRO A 442 -13.81 -0.04 -2.76
N PHE A 443 -13.13 1.08 -2.44
CA PHE A 443 -12.54 1.32 -1.13
C PHE A 443 -13.57 1.88 -0.13
N GLY A 444 -13.21 1.88 1.16
CA GLY A 444 -13.99 2.57 2.18
C GLY A 444 -13.19 2.79 3.45
N PHE A 445 -13.37 3.96 4.07
CA PHE A 445 -12.95 4.17 5.45
C PHE A 445 -14.03 3.62 6.40
N LEU A 446 -13.61 3.09 7.53
CA LEU A 446 -14.50 2.68 8.61
C LEU A 446 -15.23 3.91 9.15
N ASP A 447 -16.55 3.87 9.06
CA ASP A 447 -17.41 4.65 9.93
C ASP A 447 -17.44 3.95 11.30
N ALA A 448 -18.47 3.15 11.58
CA ALA A 448 -18.48 2.22 12.70
C ALA A 448 -17.34 1.19 12.58
N PHE A 449 -16.62 0.96 13.69
CA PHE A 449 -15.58 -0.07 13.74
C PHE A 449 -16.20 -1.46 13.57
N ASP A 450 -15.82 -2.10 12.47
CA ASP A 450 -16.23 -3.45 12.13
C ASP A 450 -15.05 -4.19 11.50
N PRO A 451 -14.42 -5.13 12.23
CA PRO A 451 -13.30 -5.91 11.70
C PRO A 451 -13.65 -6.67 10.40
N SER A 452 -14.92 -7.02 10.22
CA SER A 452 -15.40 -7.77 9.05
C SER A 452 -15.81 -6.87 7.88
N PHE A 453 -15.66 -5.55 7.99
CA PHE A 453 -16.07 -4.60 6.96
C PHE A 453 -15.32 -4.85 5.66
N THR A 454 -16.08 -5.09 4.58
CA THR A 454 -15.60 -5.01 3.21
C THR A 454 -16.47 -4.00 2.45
N PRO A 455 -15.87 -3.00 1.79
CA PRO A 455 -16.59 -2.06 0.93
C PRO A 455 -16.95 -2.66 -0.42
N ASN A 456 -16.39 -3.82 -0.80
CA ASN A 456 -16.58 -4.44 -2.09
C ASN A 456 -17.73 -5.46 -2.09
N THR A 457 -18.77 -5.23 -2.89
CA THR A 457 -19.90 -6.16 -3.02
C THR A 457 -19.51 -7.52 -3.60
N THR A 458 -18.53 -7.56 -4.51
CA THR A 458 -18.00 -8.82 -5.09
C THR A 458 -17.22 -9.64 -4.06
N ASP A 459 -16.71 -9.00 -3.01
CA ASP A 459 -15.98 -9.67 -1.93
C ASP A 459 -16.93 -10.26 -0.86
N LEU A 460 -18.23 -9.96 -0.88
CA LEU A 460 -19.16 -10.41 0.17
C LEU A 460 -19.21 -11.94 0.41
N PRO A 461 -19.16 -12.82 -0.61
CA PRO A 461 -19.24 -14.26 -0.38
C PRO A 461 -18.06 -14.86 0.40
N GLY A 462 -16.93 -14.15 0.52
CA GLY A 462 -15.74 -14.65 1.23
C GLY A 462 -15.04 -13.65 2.16
N ARG A 463 -15.32 -12.35 2.00
CA ARG A 463 -14.72 -11.23 2.75
C ARG A 463 -13.19 -11.32 2.78
N ARG A 464 -12.60 -11.74 1.67
CA ARG A 464 -11.15 -11.95 1.54
C ARG A 464 -10.41 -10.65 1.83
N TYR A 465 -10.94 -9.52 1.39
CA TYR A 465 -10.32 -8.20 1.51
C TYR A 465 -10.97 -7.32 2.58
N CYS A 466 -11.63 -7.92 3.57
CA CYS A 466 -12.17 -7.15 4.70
C CYS A 466 -11.06 -6.53 5.54
N PHE A 467 -11.42 -5.50 6.31
CA PHE A 467 -10.50 -4.69 7.11
C PHE A 467 -9.52 -5.53 7.95
N ALA A 468 -10.00 -6.54 8.67
CA ALA A 468 -9.17 -7.38 9.51
C ALA A 468 -8.17 -8.26 8.74
N ASN A 469 -8.49 -8.61 7.49
CA ASN A 469 -7.69 -9.55 6.69
C ASN A 469 -6.58 -8.87 5.88
N GLN A 470 -6.59 -7.54 5.73
CA GLN A 470 -5.59 -6.82 4.93
C GLN A 470 -4.13 -7.15 5.30
N PRO A 471 -3.74 -7.28 6.59
CA PRO A 471 -2.38 -7.68 6.97
C PRO A 471 -1.96 -9.05 6.43
N ASP A 472 -2.82 -10.06 6.55
CA ASP A 472 -2.52 -11.42 6.11
C ASP A 472 -2.52 -11.51 4.57
N ILE A 473 -3.41 -10.78 3.90
CA ILE A 473 -3.42 -10.69 2.45
C ILE A 473 -2.16 -9.98 1.93
N GLY A 474 -1.68 -8.94 2.61
CA GLY A 474 -0.42 -8.29 2.28
C GLY A 474 0.77 -9.26 2.33
N LEU A 475 0.86 -10.07 3.40
CA LEU A 475 1.88 -11.11 3.51
C LEU A 475 1.74 -12.15 2.39
N TRP A 476 0.53 -12.59 2.09
CA TRP A 476 0.27 -13.52 0.99
C TRP A 476 0.72 -12.94 -0.36
N ASN A 477 0.43 -11.66 -0.63
CA ASN A 477 0.88 -10.98 -1.84
C ASN A 477 2.41 -10.87 -1.93
N ILE A 478 3.10 -10.62 -0.81
CA ILE A 478 4.57 -10.64 -0.74
C ILE A 478 5.11 -12.04 -1.02
N ALA A 479 4.48 -13.10 -0.51
CA ALA A 479 4.88 -14.47 -0.81
C ALA A 479 4.75 -14.78 -2.32
N GLN A 480 3.67 -14.35 -2.96
CA GLN A 480 3.52 -14.50 -4.42
C GLN A 480 4.59 -13.72 -5.20
N PHE A 481 4.96 -12.53 -4.73
CA PHE A 481 6.02 -11.74 -5.33
C PHE A 481 7.41 -12.37 -5.14
N ALA A 482 7.76 -12.82 -3.93
CA ALA A 482 9.01 -13.51 -3.66
C ALA A 482 9.14 -14.79 -4.50
N SER A 483 8.07 -15.59 -4.58
CA SER A 483 8.03 -16.79 -5.44
C SER A 483 8.29 -16.47 -6.92
N THR A 484 7.80 -15.31 -7.40
CA THR A 484 8.04 -14.82 -8.76
C THR A 484 9.52 -14.59 -9.02
N LEU A 485 10.23 -13.99 -8.05
CA LEU A 485 11.66 -13.71 -8.13
C LEU A 485 12.51 -14.98 -7.95
N SER A 486 12.11 -15.90 -7.07
CA SER A 486 12.75 -17.21 -6.90
C SER A 486 12.67 -18.03 -8.19
N ALA A 487 11.51 -18.06 -8.84
CA ALA A 487 11.31 -18.78 -10.10
C ALA A 487 12.23 -18.26 -11.22
N ALA A 488 12.48 -16.95 -11.27
CA ALA A 488 13.41 -16.31 -12.20
C ALA A 488 14.90 -16.44 -11.78
N GLY A 489 15.19 -17.10 -10.66
CA GLY A 489 16.55 -17.28 -10.14
C GLY A 489 17.20 -15.97 -9.67
N LEU A 490 16.41 -15.03 -9.16
CA LEU A 490 16.89 -13.75 -8.62
C LEU A 490 17.14 -13.82 -7.11
N ILE A 491 16.38 -14.65 -6.40
CA ILE A 491 16.55 -14.90 -4.97
C ILE A 491 16.44 -16.40 -4.68
N ASN A 492 16.96 -16.83 -3.54
CA ASN A 492 16.84 -18.20 -3.03
C ASN A 492 15.78 -18.32 -1.90
N ASP A 493 15.48 -19.55 -1.48
CA ASP A 493 14.45 -19.80 -0.47
C ASP A 493 14.73 -19.13 0.88
N LYS A 494 16.00 -19.01 1.29
CA LYS A 494 16.36 -18.35 2.55
C LYS A 494 16.10 -16.85 2.48
N GLU A 495 16.46 -16.21 1.37
CA GLU A 495 16.19 -14.79 1.11
C GLU A 495 14.68 -14.50 1.01
N ALA A 496 13.92 -15.37 0.35
CA ALA A 496 12.46 -15.26 0.26
C ALA A 496 11.78 -15.38 1.64
N ASN A 497 12.20 -16.36 2.45
CA ASN A 497 11.69 -16.54 3.81
C ASN A 497 12.00 -15.33 4.70
N TYR A 498 13.22 -14.79 4.58
CA TYR A 498 13.62 -13.61 5.33
C TYR A 498 12.76 -12.38 4.98
N ALA A 499 12.44 -12.15 3.70
CA ALA A 499 11.55 -11.05 3.32
C ALA A 499 10.14 -11.18 3.94
N MET A 500 9.61 -12.40 4.05
CA MET A 500 8.32 -12.66 4.72
C MET A 500 8.38 -12.44 6.23
N GLU A 501 9.47 -12.84 6.89
CA GLU A 501 9.71 -12.56 8.31
C GLU A 501 9.76 -11.05 8.57
N ARG A 502 10.54 -10.32 7.76
CA ARG A 502 10.67 -8.86 7.85
C ARG A 502 9.36 -8.12 7.63
N TYR A 503 8.49 -8.60 6.73
CA TYR A 503 7.12 -8.08 6.63
C TYR A 503 6.39 -8.19 7.97
N GLY A 504 6.43 -9.37 8.60
CA GLY A 504 5.73 -9.66 9.83
C GLY A 504 6.16 -8.75 10.99
N ASP A 505 7.47 -8.67 11.21
CA ASP A 505 8.07 -7.79 12.21
C ASP A 505 7.69 -6.33 11.97
N LYS A 506 7.92 -5.86 10.74
CA LYS A 506 7.73 -4.45 10.39
C LYS A 506 6.27 -4.02 10.53
N PHE A 507 5.32 -4.87 10.13
CA PHE A 507 3.90 -4.58 10.31
C PHE A 507 3.57 -4.46 11.80
N MET A 508 4.05 -5.38 12.64
CA MET A 508 3.74 -5.38 14.07
C MET A 508 4.36 -4.17 14.78
N ASP A 509 5.58 -3.80 14.44
CA ASP A 509 6.27 -2.62 14.99
C ASP A 509 5.50 -1.33 14.65
N ASP A 510 5.19 -1.15 13.36
CA ASP A 510 4.48 0.05 12.90
C ASP A 510 3.05 0.10 13.46
N TYR A 511 2.32 -1.01 13.48
CA TYR A 511 0.98 -1.08 14.04
C TYR A 511 0.97 -0.73 15.54
N GLN A 512 1.90 -1.30 16.31
CA GLN A 512 2.03 -0.99 17.74
C GLN A 512 2.37 0.48 17.96
N SER A 513 3.30 1.04 17.17
CA SER A 513 3.66 2.45 17.22
C SER A 513 2.46 3.36 16.94
N ILE A 514 1.71 3.07 15.87
CA ILE A 514 0.52 3.81 15.47
C ILE A 514 -0.52 3.78 16.59
N MET A 515 -0.91 2.59 17.06
CA MET A 515 -1.94 2.47 18.10
C MET A 515 -1.52 3.14 19.41
N THR A 516 -0.25 3.03 19.79
CA THR A 516 0.29 3.72 20.98
C THR A 516 0.10 5.23 20.88
N LYS A 517 0.46 5.83 19.74
CA LYS A 517 0.30 7.27 19.49
C LYS A 517 -1.16 7.69 19.45
N LYS A 518 -2.02 6.90 18.81
CA LYS A 518 -3.47 7.17 18.73
C LYS A 518 -4.13 7.23 20.11
N LEU A 519 -3.64 6.46 21.08
CA LEU A 519 -4.10 6.48 22.48
C LEU A 519 -3.32 7.47 23.37
N GLY A 520 -2.28 8.14 22.88
CA GLY A 520 -1.45 9.03 23.68
C GLY A 520 -0.71 8.31 24.82
N LEU A 521 -0.36 7.03 24.63
CA LEU A 521 0.33 6.21 25.62
C LEU A 521 1.86 6.32 25.49
N PRO A 522 2.63 6.16 26.57
CA PRO A 522 4.10 6.13 26.50
C PRO A 522 4.65 4.83 25.88
N LYS A 523 3.88 3.73 25.93
CA LYS A 523 4.26 2.42 25.41
C LYS A 523 3.03 1.62 24.97
N TYR A 524 3.24 0.62 24.11
CA TYR A 524 2.18 -0.25 23.66
C TYR A 524 1.59 -1.10 24.82
N ASN A 525 0.27 -1.06 24.98
CA ASN A 525 -0.45 -1.87 25.95
C ASN A 525 -1.47 -2.78 25.24
N LYS A 526 -1.06 -4.03 24.99
CA LYS A 526 -1.85 -5.05 24.26
C LYS A 526 -3.23 -5.29 24.88
N GLN A 527 -3.31 -5.37 26.21
CA GLN A 527 -4.57 -5.68 26.90
C GLN A 527 -5.56 -4.51 26.81
N LEU A 528 -5.08 -3.28 27.02
CA LEU A 528 -5.90 -2.07 26.94
C LEU A 528 -6.46 -1.87 25.53
N ILE A 529 -5.60 -2.01 24.51
CA ILE A 529 -5.98 -1.86 23.09
C ILE A 529 -6.91 -3.00 22.66
N GLY A 530 -6.64 -4.25 23.07
CA GLY A 530 -7.52 -5.37 22.78
C GLY A 530 -8.94 -5.17 23.33
N LYS A 531 -9.06 -4.72 24.59
CA LYS A 531 -10.37 -4.39 25.19
C LYS A 531 -11.06 -3.21 24.51
N LEU A 532 -10.29 -2.18 24.11
CA LEU A 532 -10.82 -1.04 23.36
C LEU A 532 -11.48 -1.50 22.06
N LEU A 533 -10.73 -2.21 21.22
CA LEU A 533 -11.20 -2.66 19.92
C LEU A 533 -12.39 -3.63 20.07
N ASN A 534 -12.42 -4.46 21.12
CA ASN A 534 -13.59 -5.27 21.46
C ASN A 534 -14.85 -4.43 21.69
N ASN A 535 -14.74 -3.43 22.57
CA ASN A 535 -15.88 -2.58 22.89
C ASN A 535 -16.35 -1.80 21.65
N MET A 536 -15.42 -1.25 20.86
CA MET A 536 -15.74 -0.57 19.61
C MET A 536 -16.47 -1.49 18.62
N ALA A 537 -16.07 -2.76 18.51
CA ALA A 537 -16.66 -3.70 17.57
C ALA A 537 -18.08 -4.14 17.99
N VAL A 538 -18.27 -4.38 19.30
CA VAL A 538 -19.57 -4.76 19.88
C VAL A 538 -20.57 -3.63 19.76
N ASP A 539 -20.16 -2.40 20.13
CA ASP A 539 -21.05 -1.24 20.19
C ASP A 539 -21.08 -0.43 18.88
N LYS A 540 -20.37 -0.90 17.82
CA LYS A 540 -20.30 -0.27 16.50
C LYS A 540 -19.93 1.23 16.56
N VAL A 541 -18.94 1.55 17.40
CA VAL A 541 -18.47 2.92 17.65
C VAL A 541 -17.74 3.46 16.42
N ASP A 542 -17.98 4.73 16.08
CA ASP A 542 -17.26 5.40 14.98
C ASP A 542 -15.76 5.43 15.24
N TYR A 543 -14.98 4.84 14.33
CA TYR A 543 -13.55 4.62 14.51
C TYR A 543 -12.78 5.94 14.64
N THR A 544 -12.98 6.83 13.67
CA THR A 544 -12.26 8.11 13.60
C THR A 544 -12.64 9.04 14.73
N ASN A 545 -13.95 9.24 14.95
CA ASN A 545 -14.43 10.18 15.95
C ASN A 545 -14.11 9.71 17.38
N PHE A 546 -14.06 8.40 17.63
CA PHE A 546 -13.63 7.89 18.93
C PHE A 546 -12.22 8.35 19.27
N PHE A 547 -11.24 8.08 18.39
CA PHE A 547 -9.86 8.46 18.65
C PHE A 547 -9.68 9.98 18.73
N ARG A 548 -10.43 10.75 17.93
CA ARG A 548 -10.40 12.21 18.00
C ARG A 548 -10.99 12.75 19.30
N LEU A 549 -12.04 12.13 19.83
CA LEU A 549 -12.65 12.56 21.10
C LEU A 549 -11.87 12.06 22.33
N LEU A 550 -11.17 10.93 22.20
CA LEU A 550 -10.36 10.35 23.28
C LEU A 550 -9.30 11.33 23.79
N SER A 551 -8.78 12.23 22.94
CA SER A 551 -7.82 13.26 23.33
C SER A 551 -8.35 14.25 24.38
N ASN A 552 -9.67 14.29 24.61
CA ASN A 552 -10.30 15.13 25.63
C ASN A 552 -10.47 14.44 26.99
N VAL A 553 -10.18 13.14 27.10
CA VAL A 553 -10.18 12.43 28.39
C VAL A 553 -8.99 12.93 29.21
N LYS A 554 -9.24 13.36 30.45
CA LYS A 554 -8.23 13.92 31.37
C LYS A 554 -7.56 12.80 32.17
N ALA A 555 -6.25 12.92 32.43
CA ALA A 555 -5.47 11.93 33.19
C ALA A 555 -5.65 12.11 34.71
N ASP A 556 -6.89 12.17 35.17
CA ASP A 556 -7.25 12.41 36.56
C ASP A 556 -8.07 11.24 37.14
N PRO A 557 -7.45 10.38 37.98
CA PRO A 557 -8.13 9.27 38.63
C PRO A 557 -9.25 9.67 39.60
N SER A 558 -9.37 10.95 39.96
CA SER A 558 -10.41 11.45 40.88
C SER A 558 -11.75 11.76 40.20
N ILE A 559 -11.81 11.71 38.87
CA ILE A 559 -13.04 11.96 38.11
C ILE A 559 -14.14 10.98 38.54
N PRO A 560 -15.33 11.47 38.95
CA PRO A 560 -16.45 10.61 39.33
C PRO A 560 -16.89 9.69 38.19
N GLU A 561 -17.30 8.47 38.52
CA GLU A 561 -17.70 7.45 37.52
C GLU A 561 -18.77 7.94 36.52
N LYS A 562 -19.74 8.73 37.02
CA LYS A 562 -20.80 9.34 36.20
C LYS A 562 -20.30 10.34 35.14
N GLU A 563 -19.09 10.86 35.29
CA GLU A 563 -18.47 11.87 34.43
C GLU A 563 -17.43 11.28 33.47
N LEU A 564 -16.96 10.04 33.70
CA LEU A 564 -15.91 9.38 32.89
C LEU A 564 -16.23 9.34 31.39
N LEU A 565 -17.50 9.13 31.03
CA LEU A 565 -17.93 8.97 29.63
C LEU A 565 -18.33 10.28 28.96
N VAL A 566 -18.36 11.41 29.68
CA VAL A 566 -18.80 12.71 29.13
C VAL A 566 -18.00 13.11 27.88
N PRO A 567 -16.66 12.99 27.84
CA PRO A 567 -15.89 13.34 26.64
C PRO A 567 -16.20 12.49 25.40
N LEU A 568 -16.72 11.27 25.60
CA LEU A 568 -16.99 10.28 24.54
C LEU A 568 -18.47 10.19 24.17
N LYS A 569 -19.34 11.01 24.78
CA LYS A 569 -20.80 10.93 24.63
C LYS A 569 -21.27 10.97 23.18
N ALA A 570 -20.59 11.72 22.31
CA ALA A 570 -20.98 11.87 20.90
C ALA A 570 -20.81 10.59 20.07
N VAL A 571 -20.00 9.62 20.51
CA VAL A 571 -19.77 8.35 19.83
C VAL A 571 -20.33 7.13 20.59
N LEU A 572 -20.74 7.31 21.85
CA LEU A 572 -21.37 6.29 22.69
C LEU A 572 -22.88 6.56 22.83
N LEU A 573 -23.57 6.67 21.69
CA LEU A 573 -25.00 6.97 21.62
C LEU A 573 -25.83 5.71 21.96
N ASP A 574 -26.86 5.89 22.79
CA ASP A 574 -27.92 4.88 23.05
C ASP A 574 -27.44 3.49 23.52
N ILE A 575 -26.29 3.42 24.21
CA ILE A 575 -25.79 2.17 24.79
C ILE A 575 -26.49 1.80 26.12
N GLY A 576 -26.75 0.50 26.31
CA GLY A 576 -27.39 -0.03 27.52
C GLY A 576 -26.51 0.07 28.78
N LYS A 577 -27.11 -0.14 29.97
CA LYS A 577 -26.41 -0.02 31.27
C LYS A 577 -25.13 -0.85 31.35
N GLU A 578 -25.21 -2.13 31.00
CA GLU A 578 -24.05 -3.04 31.00
C GLU A 578 -22.92 -2.55 30.10
N ARG A 579 -23.26 -2.03 28.91
CA ARG A 579 -22.28 -1.49 27.98
C ARG A 579 -21.65 -0.20 28.51
N LYS A 580 -22.42 0.67 29.18
CA LYS A 580 -21.86 1.85 29.88
C LYS A 580 -20.87 1.46 30.95
N GLU A 581 -21.15 0.43 31.74
CA GLU A 581 -20.23 -0.10 32.76
C GLU A 581 -18.94 -0.65 32.12
N ALA A 582 -19.05 -1.37 31.00
CA ALA A 582 -17.89 -1.86 30.26
C ALA A 582 -16.99 -0.71 29.74
N TRP A 583 -17.59 0.37 29.23
CA TRP A 583 -16.86 1.56 28.78
C TRP A 583 -16.25 2.34 29.95
N ALA A 584 -17.01 2.55 31.04
CA ALA A 584 -16.50 3.24 32.23
C ALA A 584 -15.32 2.49 32.84
N SER A 585 -15.40 1.17 32.91
CA SER A 585 -14.29 0.30 33.33
C SER A 585 -13.05 0.47 32.44
N TRP A 586 -13.24 0.47 31.11
CA TRP A 586 -12.13 0.67 30.18
C TRP A 586 -11.50 2.07 30.31
N VAL A 587 -12.32 3.14 30.37
CA VAL A 587 -11.83 4.53 30.54
C VAL A 587 -11.09 4.68 31.86
N LYS A 588 -11.57 4.06 32.94
CA LYS A 588 -10.88 4.08 34.23
C LYS A 588 -9.48 3.47 34.14
N THR A 589 -9.35 2.28 33.55
CA THR A 589 -8.02 1.65 33.33
C THR A 589 -7.13 2.50 32.41
N TYR A 590 -7.72 3.15 31.41
CA TYR A 590 -6.98 4.07 30.53
C TYR A 590 -6.44 5.30 31.30
N ILE A 591 -7.27 5.93 32.15
CA ILE A 591 -6.86 7.07 32.98
C ILE A 591 -5.75 6.66 33.96
N GLU A 592 -5.84 5.48 34.58
CA GLU A 592 -4.79 4.95 35.47
C GLU A 592 -3.45 4.82 34.74
N GLU A 593 -3.46 4.30 33.50
CA GLU A 593 -2.26 4.21 32.66
C GLU A 593 -1.71 5.59 32.29
N LEU A 594 -2.59 6.55 31.97
CA LEU A 594 -2.20 7.92 31.64
C LEU A 594 -1.60 8.67 32.83
N ALA A 595 -2.22 8.58 34.01
CA ALA A 595 -1.76 9.25 35.22
C ALA A 595 -0.35 8.80 35.62
N GLY A 596 0.02 7.55 35.31
CA GLY A 596 1.36 7.01 35.51
C GLY A 596 2.42 7.46 34.49
N SER A 597 2.03 8.15 33.41
CA SER A 597 2.93 8.51 32.30
C SER A 597 3.75 9.79 32.53
N GLY A 598 3.26 10.71 33.37
CA GLY A 598 3.86 12.03 33.59
C GLY A 598 3.67 13.04 32.45
N ILE A 599 2.90 12.71 31.41
CA ILE A 599 2.60 13.61 30.28
C ILE A 599 1.41 14.49 30.64
N SER A 600 1.50 15.80 30.43
CA SER A 600 0.39 16.72 30.67
C SER A 600 -0.80 16.47 29.73
N ASP A 601 -2.00 16.87 30.14
CA ASP A 601 -3.19 16.70 29.31
C ASP A 601 -3.12 17.53 28.02
N GLU A 602 -2.51 18.71 28.07
CA GLU A 602 -2.35 19.62 26.95
C GLU A 602 -1.37 19.05 25.90
N GLU A 603 -0.20 18.56 26.34
CA GLU A 603 0.78 17.91 25.45
C GLU A 603 0.23 16.60 24.86
N ARG A 604 -0.46 15.79 25.68
CA ARG A 604 -1.09 14.56 25.21
C ARG A 604 -2.16 14.86 24.18
N LYS A 605 -3.02 15.86 24.42
CA LYS A 605 -4.06 16.24 23.47
C LYS A 605 -3.47 16.71 22.14
N ALA A 606 -2.46 17.58 22.17
CA ALA A 606 -1.80 18.06 20.96
C ALA A 606 -1.17 16.91 20.15
N SER A 607 -0.45 15.99 20.81
CA SER A 607 0.16 14.85 20.13
C SER A 607 -0.87 13.86 19.56
N MET A 608 -1.97 13.62 20.26
CA MET A 608 -3.07 12.77 19.78
C MET A 608 -3.81 13.43 18.61
N ASP A 609 -4.11 14.72 18.69
CA ASP A 609 -4.82 15.45 17.64
C ASP A 609 -3.99 15.54 16.33
N ALA A 610 -2.66 15.52 16.43
CA ALA A 610 -1.75 15.48 15.29
C ALA A 610 -1.71 14.11 14.56
N VAL A 611 -2.19 13.03 15.18
CA VAL A 611 -2.20 11.67 14.58
C VAL A 611 -3.59 11.07 14.43
N ASN A 612 -4.59 11.65 15.08
CA ASN A 612 -5.99 11.25 14.98
C ASN A 612 -6.75 12.26 14.11
N PRO A 613 -7.07 11.92 12.86
CA PRO A 613 -7.70 12.86 11.95
C PRO A 613 -9.07 13.28 12.46
N LYS A 614 -9.43 14.54 12.23
CA LYS A 614 -10.77 15.07 12.41
C LYS A 614 -11.67 14.72 11.23
N TYR A 615 -11.09 14.70 10.04
CA TYR A 615 -11.78 14.44 8.78
C TYR A 615 -11.17 13.24 8.06
N ILE A 616 -12.03 12.35 7.59
CA ILE A 616 -11.68 11.26 6.68
C ILE A 616 -12.63 11.33 5.49
N LEU A 617 -12.21 10.76 4.35
CA LEU A 617 -13.00 10.74 3.13
C LEU A 617 -14.09 9.66 3.22
N ARG A 618 -15.13 9.92 4.02
CA ARG A 618 -16.26 9.01 4.22
C ARG A 618 -17.01 8.80 2.90
N ASN A 619 -17.51 7.59 2.68
CA ASN A 619 -18.18 7.25 1.43
C ASN A 619 -19.42 8.12 1.14
N TYR A 620 -20.17 8.52 2.18
CA TYR A 620 -21.33 9.40 1.99
C TYR A 620 -20.94 10.81 1.55
N LEU A 621 -19.77 11.31 1.98
CA LEU A 621 -19.25 12.61 1.55
C LEU A 621 -18.87 12.56 0.08
N CYS A 622 -18.16 11.50 -0.35
CA CYS A 622 -17.91 11.25 -1.77
C CYS A 622 -19.22 11.23 -2.55
N GLN A 623 -20.23 10.50 -2.08
CA GLN A 623 -21.51 10.41 -2.79
C GLN A 623 -22.18 11.78 -2.92
N SER A 624 -22.21 12.59 -1.86
CA SER A 624 -22.77 13.95 -1.96
C SER A 624 -22.04 14.83 -2.97
N ALA A 625 -20.72 14.69 -3.08
CA ALA A 625 -19.94 15.40 -4.10
C ALA A 625 -20.19 14.87 -5.51
N ILE A 626 -20.37 13.55 -5.66
CA ILE A 626 -20.74 12.90 -6.93
C ILE A 626 -22.12 13.38 -7.39
N ASP A 627 -23.13 13.32 -6.51
CA ASP A 627 -24.51 13.71 -6.82
C ASP A 627 -24.60 15.17 -7.30
N ALA A 628 -23.76 16.06 -6.74
CA ALA A 628 -23.63 17.45 -7.17
C ALA A 628 -22.88 17.57 -8.51
N ALA A 629 -21.77 16.84 -8.68
CA ALA A 629 -20.96 16.90 -9.89
C ALA A 629 -21.69 16.35 -11.13
N GLU A 630 -22.54 15.34 -10.97
CA GLU A 630 -23.42 14.83 -12.04
C GLU A 630 -24.45 15.86 -12.51
N GLN A 631 -24.77 16.85 -11.67
CA GLN A 631 -25.62 17.99 -12.01
C GLN A 631 -24.83 19.21 -12.53
N GLY A 632 -23.52 19.06 -12.70
CA GLY A 632 -22.60 20.12 -13.16
C GLY A 632 -22.08 21.04 -12.04
N ASP A 633 -22.38 20.77 -10.77
CA ASP A 633 -21.82 21.52 -9.64
C ASP A 633 -20.58 20.81 -9.05
N PHE A 634 -19.40 21.30 -9.44
CA PHE A 634 -18.12 20.77 -8.94
C PHE A 634 -17.67 21.39 -7.61
N GLY A 635 -18.46 22.28 -7.01
CA GLY A 635 -18.12 23.01 -5.80
C GLY A 635 -17.87 22.09 -4.60
N GLU A 636 -18.66 21.03 -4.43
CA GLU A 636 -18.51 20.11 -3.31
C GLU A 636 -17.26 19.21 -3.46
N VAL A 637 -16.91 18.80 -4.70
CA VAL A 637 -15.66 18.07 -4.97
C VAL A 637 -14.46 18.93 -4.55
N ARG A 638 -14.41 20.20 -4.98
CA ARG A 638 -13.33 21.13 -4.65
C ARG A 638 -13.25 21.42 -3.15
N ARG A 639 -14.40 21.51 -2.48
CA ARG A 639 -14.47 21.73 -1.04
C ARG A 639 -13.96 20.51 -0.25
N LEU A 640 -14.34 19.29 -0.65
CA LEU A 640 -13.81 18.06 -0.04
C LEU A 640 -12.31 17.94 -0.24
N LEU A 641 -11.79 18.24 -1.43
CA LEU A 641 -10.35 18.30 -1.68
C LEU A 641 -9.66 19.22 -0.66
N LYS A 642 -10.16 20.45 -0.51
CA LYS A 642 -9.57 21.44 0.41
C LYS A 642 -9.62 21.00 1.87
N ILE A 643 -10.71 20.36 2.31
CA ILE A 643 -10.81 19.82 3.67
C ILE A 643 -9.78 18.72 3.89
N MET A 644 -9.65 17.82 2.91
CA MET A 644 -8.75 16.67 3.00
C MET A 644 -7.27 17.03 2.94
N GLU A 645 -6.88 18.24 2.52
CA GLU A 645 -5.50 18.73 2.60
C GLU A 645 -5.01 18.92 4.05
N ARG A 646 -5.92 19.12 5.02
CA ARG A 646 -5.59 19.35 6.43
C ARG A 646 -6.48 18.50 7.36
N PRO A 647 -6.42 17.15 7.25
CA PRO A 647 -7.41 16.28 7.85
C PRO A 647 -7.33 16.21 9.38
N TYR A 648 -6.22 16.63 9.98
CA TYR A 648 -5.98 16.64 11.44
C TYR A 648 -6.42 17.93 12.12
N ASP A 649 -6.56 19.01 11.36
CA ASP A 649 -6.83 20.34 11.91
C ASP A 649 -8.31 20.55 12.19
N GLU A 650 -8.62 21.38 13.18
CA GLU A 650 -9.96 21.94 13.30
C GLU A 650 -10.16 23.00 12.20
N GLN A 651 -11.23 22.87 11.41
CA GLN A 651 -11.53 23.78 10.31
C GLN A 651 -12.88 24.47 10.57
N PRO A 652 -12.89 25.74 11.00
CA PRO A 652 -14.13 26.46 11.32
C PRO A 652 -15.15 26.44 10.18
N GLY A 653 -16.40 26.08 10.49
CA GLY A 653 -17.49 25.99 9.52
C GLY A 653 -17.55 24.66 8.74
N MET A 654 -16.60 23.75 8.97
CA MET A 654 -16.54 22.42 8.34
C MET A 654 -16.98 21.29 9.28
N GLU A 655 -17.64 21.59 10.40
CA GLU A 655 -18.01 20.61 11.42
C GLU A 655 -18.96 19.53 10.87
N LYS A 656 -19.75 19.85 9.84
CA LYS A 656 -20.65 18.88 9.19
C LYS A 656 -19.92 17.71 8.51
N TYR A 657 -18.64 17.89 8.14
CA TYR A 657 -17.82 16.87 7.48
C TYR A 657 -17.22 15.85 8.46
N ALA A 658 -17.25 16.13 9.76
CA ALA A 658 -16.84 15.20 10.81
C ALA A 658 -18.02 14.40 11.41
N ARG A 659 -19.23 14.60 10.90
CA ARG A 659 -20.43 13.93 11.43
C ARG A 659 -20.45 12.44 11.08
N LEU A 660 -21.22 11.71 11.88
CA LEU A 660 -21.56 10.32 11.59
C LEU A 660 -22.35 10.23 10.27
N PRO A 661 -22.29 9.10 9.55
CA PRO A 661 -23.06 8.90 8.35
C PRO A 661 -24.57 9.09 8.61
N PRO A 662 -25.29 9.81 7.74
CA PRO A 662 -26.74 9.89 7.82
C PRO A 662 -27.38 8.55 7.45
N ALA A 663 -28.64 8.34 7.85
CA ALA A 663 -29.35 7.06 7.63
C ALA A 663 -29.40 6.62 6.15
N TRP A 664 -29.47 7.55 5.19
CA TRP A 664 -29.48 7.22 3.76
C TRP A 664 -28.14 6.66 3.26
N ALA A 665 -27.03 6.92 3.97
CA ALA A 665 -25.69 6.49 3.55
C ALA A 665 -25.52 4.97 3.56
N TYR A 666 -26.38 4.24 4.27
CA TYR A 666 -26.32 2.78 4.39
C TYR A 666 -26.88 2.03 3.16
N ARG A 667 -27.36 2.74 2.13
CA ARG A 667 -27.84 2.12 0.88
C ARG A 667 -26.69 1.50 0.05
N PRO A 668 -26.95 0.44 -0.75
CA PRO A 668 -26.02 -0.04 -1.76
C PRO A 668 -25.62 1.06 -2.75
N GLY A 669 -24.38 1.03 -3.24
CA GLY A 669 -23.81 2.07 -4.11
C GLY A 669 -23.19 3.24 -3.35
N VAL A 670 -23.39 3.36 -2.03
CA VAL A 670 -22.74 4.36 -1.17
C VAL A 670 -21.80 3.68 -0.19
N ARG A 671 -22.34 2.88 0.75
CA ARG A 671 -21.52 2.18 1.73
C ARG A 671 -20.78 0.98 1.15
N MET A 672 -21.44 0.24 0.27
CA MET A 672 -20.90 -0.91 -0.46
C MET A 672 -20.89 -0.61 -1.96
N LEU A 673 -19.77 -0.88 -2.60
CA LEU A 673 -19.41 -0.48 -3.95
C LEU A 673 -19.01 -1.72 -4.75
N SER A 674 -19.17 -1.65 -6.07
CA SER A 674 -18.75 -2.71 -6.98
C SER A 674 -17.38 -2.43 -7.58
N CYS A 675 -16.74 -3.44 -8.18
CA CYS A 675 -15.49 -3.25 -8.93
C CYS A 675 -15.63 -2.37 -10.19
N SER A 676 -16.87 -2.14 -10.67
CA SER A 676 -17.18 -1.17 -11.74
C SER A 676 -17.35 0.25 -11.22
N SER A 677 -17.34 0.45 -9.90
CA SER A 677 -17.52 1.75 -9.23
C SER A 677 -16.25 2.58 -9.08
#